data_AF-A0A7Y7Y1Z1-F1
#
_entry.id   AF-A0A7Y7Y1Z1-F1
#
_cell.length_a   1.000
_cell.length_b   1.000
_cell.length_c   1.000
_cell.angle_alpha   90.00
_cell.angle_beta   90.00
_cell.angle_gamma   90.00
#
_symmetry.space_group_name_H-M   'P 1'
#
loop_
_entity.id
_entity.type
_entity.pdbx_description
1 polymer ?
#
loop_
_entity_poly.entity_id
_entity_poly.type
_entity_poly.pdbx_seq_one_letter_code
_entity_poly.pdbx_strand_id
1 'polypeptide(L)'
;MFPRFAHALIDRSVRFKLSLGFGLVLQLTLVITATGWYALQHTIEHSHQLSIIARLSHITKGMRADRIAFRVLNDTRSQDNVRRQLAEINQHLGALRERIEDPAYQDLLERQRGSLAAFQDALDELGRTVDDRERLRSQLAADLEQASLTVARTQASVLVASGTFGTGIEWQPLVAAIEQLRQQIEHSHDSVETPAYTFASPQDYSQQALQAIERLDEILQQIRQRIGSLPATVIGDPVALVATLTTYQASLMQFREAQTQTATLHERMETLGGLLLDGNDALSLGQTEKRDRDTRRSNRVLIAVAALALLIGALSAWVISTQILVPLKRSLKVAEHIAAGDLSRDIRVERGDEMGQLQQALQRMSQGLRELVGGIGQGTARVAGAARQLSGSTEQTSTRIGRQRDEIDQIATAMKQMTATAREVAQHAEAASLAANQAEQQARDGDRAVAESIGQIVQLEQEMQQCTAAMTTLKQESEKIGGVLDVIKSVSLQTNLLALNATIEAARAGEAGRGFAVVADEVRSLAQRTQDSTEEIEGLVSALQNGTQQVAQRLDKSRGLSRSSVESSRRSGSKLTGISRSVSQILGMNEQIAAAGEQQSIVAEQISRSVLQVRDMSQQTAHTCDETAAASLQLSQLGAQLQRLVERFKV
;
A
#
# COMPACT_ATOMS: atom_id res chain seq x y z
N MET A 1 38.59 0.60 17.65
CA MET A 1 37.76 -0.63 17.82
C MET A 1 36.29 -0.43 17.42
N PHE A 2 35.70 0.77 17.59
CA PHE A 2 34.29 1.07 17.26
C PHE A 2 33.83 0.87 15.79
N PRO A 3 34.60 1.17 14.72
CA PRO A 3 34.08 1.05 13.35
C PRO A 3 33.86 -0.40 12.91
N ARG A 4 34.66 -1.36 13.42
CA ARG A 4 34.48 -2.80 13.14
C ARG A 4 33.22 -3.37 13.82
N PHE A 5 32.93 -2.93 15.05
CA PHE A 5 31.71 -3.31 15.76
C PHE A 5 30.47 -2.70 15.11
N ALA A 6 30.56 -1.45 14.67
CA ALA A 6 29.49 -0.79 13.93
C ALA A 6 29.18 -1.52 12.60
N HIS A 7 30.21 -1.95 11.84
CA HIS A 7 30.00 -2.73 10.61
C HIS A 7 29.43 -4.12 10.86
N ALA A 8 29.89 -4.84 11.90
CA ALA A 8 29.34 -6.15 12.25
C ALA A 8 27.86 -6.09 12.69
N LEU A 9 27.40 -4.93 13.19
CA LEU A 9 26.01 -4.69 13.53
C LEU A 9 25.16 -4.26 12.33
N ILE A 10 25.74 -3.77 11.22
CA ILE A 10 24.96 -3.21 10.10
C ILE A 10 23.96 -4.22 9.53
N ASP A 11 24.38 -5.47 9.31
CA ASP A 11 23.56 -6.53 8.70
C ASP A 11 22.81 -7.42 9.71
N ARG A 12 22.97 -7.15 11.01
CA ARG A 12 22.21 -7.86 12.05
C ARG A 12 20.81 -7.24 12.18
N SER A 13 19.83 -8.10 12.49
CA SER A 13 18.43 -7.69 12.60
C SER A 13 18.21 -6.54 13.59
N VAL A 14 17.25 -5.68 13.29
CA VAL A 14 16.78 -4.62 14.20
C VAL A 14 16.39 -5.23 15.56
N ARG A 15 15.77 -6.41 15.55
CA ARG A 15 15.45 -7.16 16.77
C ARG A 15 16.68 -7.46 17.62
N PHE A 16 17.79 -7.92 17.01
CA PHE A 16 19.04 -8.21 17.73
C PHE A 16 19.66 -6.93 18.33
N LYS A 17 19.63 -5.82 17.59
CA LYS A 17 20.13 -4.51 18.07
C LYS A 17 19.34 -4.01 19.27
N LEU A 18 18.01 -4.11 19.22
CA LEU A 18 17.13 -3.71 20.33
C LEU A 18 17.27 -4.64 21.54
N SER A 19 17.33 -5.96 21.34
CA SER A 19 17.49 -6.92 22.44
C SER A 19 18.82 -6.74 23.16
N LEU A 20 19.89 -6.42 22.43
CA LEU A 20 21.21 -6.16 23.03
C LEU A 20 21.19 -4.89 23.90
N GLY A 21 20.60 -3.79 23.41
CA GLY A 21 20.51 -2.54 24.16
C GLY A 21 19.60 -2.63 25.39
N PHE A 22 18.37 -3.15 25.23
CA PHE A 22 17.44 -3.33 26.34
C PHE A 22 17.91 -4.40 27.33
N GLY A 23 18.54 -5.47 26.86
CA GLY A 23 19.09 -6.52 27.72
C GLY A 23 20.21 -6.01 28.63
N LEU A 24 21.12 -5.18 28.10
CA LEU A 24 22.19 -4.56 28.89
C LEU A 24 21.63 -3.60 29.95
N VAL A 25 20.63 -2.80 29.58
CA VAL A 25 19.97 -1.88 30.53
C VAL A 25 19.26 -2.65 31.64
N LEU A 26 18.48 -3.70 31.32
CA LEU A 26 17.80 -4.54 32.31
C LEU A 26 18.79 -5.24 33.26
N GLN A 27 19.90 -5.75 32.73
CA GLN A 27 20.94 -6.38 33.55
C GLN A 27 21.59 -5.37 34.50
N LEU A 28 21.86 -4.15 34.04
CA LEU A 28 22.41 -3.09 34.89
C LEU A 28 21.41 -2.62 35.95
N THR A 29 20.13 -2.51 35.60
CA THR A 29 19.07 -2.21 36.57
C THR A 29 18.96 -3.30 37.64
N LEU A 30 19.09 -4.59 37.27
CA LEU A 30 19.12 -5.69 38.24
C LEU A 30 20.31 -5.55 39.20
N VAL A 31 21.50 -5.20 38.68
CA VAL A 31 22.71 -4.97 39.48
C VAL A 31 22.53 -3.79 40.43
N ILE A 32 21.95 -2.67 39.97
CA ILE A 32 21.66 -1.48 40.80
C ILE A 32 20.68 -1.85 41.93
N THR A 33 19.61 -2.56 41.62
CA THR A 33 18.61 -2.99 42.62
C THR A 33 19.25 -3.93 43.65
N ALA A 34 20.06 -4.90 43.21
CA ALA A 34 20.74 -5.82 44.10
C ALA A 34 21.77 -5.12 45.02
N THR A 35 22.55 -4.17 44.48
CA THR A 35 23.51 -3.39 45.29
C THR A 35 22.81 -2.42 46.24
N GLY A 36 21.71 -1.80 45.82
CA GLY A 36 20.89 -0.95 46.69
C GLY A 36 20.27 -1.74 47.85
N TRP A 37 19.74 -2.94 47.56
CA TRP A 37 19.20 -3.85 48.58
C TRP A 37 20.27 -4.27 49.60
N TYR A 38 21.46 -4.65 49.11
CA TYR A 38 22.58 -5.04 49.97
C TYR A 38 23.05 -3.91 50.90
N ALA A 39 23.15 -2.68 50.39
CA ALA A 39 23.55 -1.52 51.19
C ALA A 39 22.52 -1.15 52.27
N LEU A 40 21.23 -1.28 51.97
CA LEU A 40 20.16 -1.00 52.93
C LEU A 40 20.16 -2.01 54.08
N GLN A 41 20.32 -3.30 53.78
CA GLN A 41 20.36 -4.36 54.80
C GLN A 41 21.51 -4.16 55.80
N HIS A 42 22.71 -3.82 55.32
CA HIS A 42 23.87 -3.54 56.19
C HIS A 42 23.67 -2.29 57.07
N THR A 43 23.01 -1.26 56.54
CA THR A 43 22.73 -0.04 57.32
C THR A 43 21.77 -0.31 58.48
N ILE A 44 20.78 -1.19 58.27
CA ILE A 44 19.85 -1.62 59.33
C ILE A 44 20.60 -2.37 60.44
N GLU A 45 21.51 -3.28 60.10
CA GLU A 45 22.29 -4.05 61.08
C GLU A 45 23.17 -3.15 61.96
N HIS A 46 23.87 -2.16 61.37
CA HIS A 46 24.66 -1.18 62.13
C HIS A 46 23.80 -0.35 63.10
N SER A 47 22.58 0.01 62.72
CA SER A 47 21.66 0.75 63.59
C SER A 47 21.25 -0.07 64.81
N HIS A 48 21.03 -1.37 64.66
CA HIS A 48 20.74 -2.27 65.78
C HIS A 48 21.93 -2.41 66.73
N GLN A 49 23.16 -2.51 66.21
CA GLN A 49 24.37 -2.59 67.02
C GLN A 49 24.59 -1.32 67.86
N LEU A 50 24.47 -0.12 67.26
CA LEU A 50 24.59 1.15 67.98
C LEU A 50 23.53 1.30 69.08
N SER A 51 22.30 0.84 68.84
CA SER A 51 21.23 0.86 69.84
C SER A 51 21.56 0.01 71.07
N ILE A 52 22.17 -1.17 70.86
CA ILE A 52 22.61 -2.04 71.97
C ILE A 52 23.77 -1.39 72.74
N ILE A 53 24.73 -0.76 72.06
CA ILE A 53 25.84 -0.04 72.71
C ILE A 53 25.33 1.16 73.52
N ALA A 54 24.35 1.91 73.00
CA ALA A 54 23.73 3.01 73.74
C ALA A 54 23.01 2.51 75.00
N ARG A 55 22.33 1.36 74.92
CA ARG A 55 21.70 0.71 76.07
C ARG A 55 22.73 0.21 77.09
N LEU A 56 23.86 -0.34 76.65
CA LEU A 56 24.98 -0.70 77.51
C LEU A 56 25.48 0.52 78.29
N SER A 57 25.80 1.62 77.62
CA SER A 57 26.24 2.86 78.27
C SER A 57 25.22 3.36 79.30
N HIS A 58 23.92 3.30 78.98
CA HIS A 58 22.85 3.68 79.92
C HIS A 58 22.81 2.78 81.17
N ILE A 59 22.88 1.45 81.01
CA ILE A 59 22.86 0.50 82.13
C ILE A 59 24.12 0.63 82.98
N THR A 60 25.30 0.81 82.37
CA THR A 60 26.56 1.02 83.10
C THR A 60 26.53 2.32 83.92
N LYS A 61 25.90 3.40 83.41
CA LYS A 61 25.66 4.63 84.19
C LYS A 61 24.71 4.40 85.36
N GLY A 62 23.62 3.65 85.15
CA GLY A 62 22.70 3.24 86.21
C GLY A 62 23.40 2.44 87.31
N MET A 63 24.21 1.46 86.93
CA MET A 63 25.04 0.65 87.82
C MET A 63 26.01 1.48 88.65
N ARG A 64 26.62 2.50 88.07
CA ARG A 64 27.47 3.43 88.83
C ARG A 64 26.67 4.18 89.90
N ALA A 65 25.44 4.60 89.61
CA ALA A 65 24.58 5.27 90.57
C ALA A 65 24.15 4.33 91.72
N ASP A 66 23.70 3.11 91.40
CA ASP A 66 23.31 2.10 92.41
C ASP A 66 24.52 1.66 93.26
N ARG A 67 25.73 1.59 92.69
CA ARG A 67 26.96 1.30 93.45
C ARG A 67 27.31 2.44 94.41
N ILE A 68 27.13 3.70 94.01
CA ILE A 68 27.32 4.85 94.91
C ILE A 68 26.28 4.81 96.03
N ALA A 69 25.02 4.46 95.73
CA ALA A 69 23.99 4.26 96.74
C ALA A 69 24.38 3.15 97.74
N PHE A 70 24.87 2.01 97.25
CA PHE A 70 25.35 0.91 98.10
C PHE A 70 26.47 1.35 99.06
N ARG A 71 27.43 2.16 98.59
CA ARG A 71 28.52 2.71 99.42
C ARG A 71 28.01 3.56 100.59
N VAL A 72 26.88 4.27 100.41
CA VAL A 72 26.35 5.23 101.39
C VAL A 72 25.30 4.59 102.30
N LEU A 73 24.35 3.86 101.73
CA LEU A 73 23.19 3.29 102.44
C LEU A 73 23.48 1.92 103.05
N ASN A 74 24.48 1.21 102.52
CA ASN A 74 24.82 -0.16 102.92
C ASN A 74 23.63 -1.14 102.87
N ASP A 75 22.74 -0.99 101.89
CA ASP A 75 21.51 -1.77 101.78
C ASP A 75 21.61 -2.88 100.71
N THR A 76 20.99 -4.03 100.99
CA THR A 76 20.98 -5.18 100.07
C THR A 76 20.30 -4.86 98.74
N ARG A 77 19.35 -3.91 98.71
CA ARG A 77 18.63 -3.55 97.49
C ARG A 77 19.53 -2.86 96.46
N SER A 78 20.38 -1.93 96.89
CA SER A 78 21.37 -1.31 96.00
C SER A 78 22.38 -2.34 95.47
N GLN A 79 22.81 -3.29 96.32
CA GLN A 79 23.69 -4.38 95.90
C GLN A 79 23.06 -5.29 94.83
N ASP A 80 21.79 -5.69 95.04
CA ASP A 80 21.03 -6.52 94.10
C ASP A 80 20.76 -5.80 92.77
N ASN A 81 20.54 -4.49 92.81
CA ASN A 81 20.41 -3.68 91.59
C ASN A 81 21.70 -3.71 90.76
N VAL A 82 22.86 -3.51 91.41
CA VAL A 82 24.16 -3.61 90.75
C VAL A 82 24.36 -4.99 90.14
N ARG A 83 24.05 -6.08 90.88
CA ARG A 83 24.12 -7.45 90.35
C ARG A 83 23.22 -7.67 89.13
N ARG A 84 21.99 -7.16 89.16
CA ARG A 84 21.05 -7.27 88.03
C ARG A 84 21.57 -6.53 86.81
N GLN A 85 22.07 -5.31 86.99
CA GLN A 85 22.62 -4.50 85.91
C GLN A 85 23.92 -5.11 85.33
N LEU A 86 24.77 -5.74 86.14
CA LEU A 86 25.92 -6.51 85.67
C LEU A 86 25.49 -7.67 84.75
N ALA A 87 24.43 -8.41 85.13
CA ALA A 87 23.89 -9.48 84.31
C ALA A 87 23.32 -8.96 82.97
N GLU A 88 22.60 -7.84 83.01
CA GLU A 88 22.08 -7.18 81.79
C GLU A 88 23.22 -6.69 80.88
N ILE A 89 24.29 -6.10 81.45
CA ILE A 89 25.48 -5.68 80.69
C ILE A 89 26.12 -6.91 80.03
N ASN A 90 26.28 -8.03 80.75
CA ASN A 90 26.87 -9.25 80.20
C ASN A 90 26.04 -9.80 79.02
N GLN A 91 24.71 -9.80 79.16
CA GLN A 91 23.80 -10.25 78.09
C GLN A 91 23.93 -9.38 76.83
N HIS A 92 23.97 -8.05 77.00
CA HIS A 92 24.12 -7.13 75.88
C HIS A 92 25.51 -7.21 75.21
N LEU A 93 26.59 -7.42 75.99
CA LEU A 93 27.93 -7.69 75.43
C LEU A 93 27.96 -9.01 74.64
N GLY A 94 27.26 -10.06 75.12
CA GLY A 94 27.09 -11.31 74.38
C GLY A 94 26.37 -11.12 73.05
N ALA A 95 25.25 -10.39 73.04
CA ALA A 95 24.50 -10.08 71.83
C ALA A 95 25.30 -9.25 70.81
N LEU A 96 26.20 -8.38 71.28
CA LEU A 96 27.11 -7.65 70.39
C LEU A 96 28.19 -8.56 69.80
N ARG A 97 28.72 -9.51 70.57
CA ARG A 97 29.74 -10.45 70.09
C ARG A 97 29.24 -11.33 68.95
N GLU A 98 27.99 -11.78 69.00
CA GLU A 98 27.39 -12.59 67.92
C GLU A 98 27.15 -11.79 66.63
N ARG A 99 27.00 -10.46 66.74
CA ARG A 99 26.68 -9.58 65.59
C ARG A 99 27.89 -8.85 65.02
N ILE A 100 28.98 -8.75 65.77
CA ILE A 100 30.18 -8.02 65.38
C ILE A 100 31.30 -9.01 65.04
N GLU A 101 31.57 -9.17 63.74
CA GLU A 101 32.61 -10.06 63.21
C GLU A 101 34.00 -9.41 63.13
N ASP A 102 34.10 -8.09 63.29
CA ASP A 102 35.35 -7.36 63.12
C ASP A 102 36.37 -7.71 64.22
N PRO A 103 37.56 -8.22 63.89
CA PRO A 103 38.55 -8.65 64.88
C PRO A 103 38.92 -7.56 65.90
N ALA A 104 38.96 -6.29 65.49
CA ALA A 104 39.31 -5.20 66.39
C ALA A 104 38.21 -4.92 67.43
N TYR A 105 36.94 -5.03 67.04
CA TYR A 105 35.82 -4.84 67.96
C TYR A 105 35.57 -6.09 68.82
N GLN A 106 35.91 -7.29 68.33
CA GLN A 106 35.88 -8.50 69.15
C GLN A 106 36.87 -8.44 70.31
N ASP A 107 38.10 -7.96 70.07
CA ASP A 107 39.08 -7.74 71.14
C ASP A 107 38.55 -6.76 72.21
N LEU A 108 37.93 -5.67 71.78
CA LEU A 108 37.34 -4.67 72.69
C LEU A 108 36.19 -5.27 73.52
N LEU A 109 35.30 -6.05 72.90
CA LEU A 109 34.22 -6.74 73.60
C LEU A 109 34.75 -7.75 74.64
N GLU A 110 35.83 -8.47 74.34
CA GLU A 110 36.46 -9.38 75.31
C GLU A 110 37.07 -8.62 76.50
N ARG A 111 37.74 -7.49 76.25
CA ARG A 111 38.24 -6.62 77.34
C ARG A 111 37.11 -6.09 78.22
N GLN A 112 35.97 -5.73 77.63
CA GLN A 112 34.77 -5.30 78.37
C GLN A 112 34.20 -6.42 79.23
N ARG A 113 34.08 -7.64 78.69
CA ARG A 113 33.64 -8.81 79.46
C ARG A 113 34.60 -9.15 80.59
N GLY A 114 35.91 -9.05 80.36
CA GLY A 114 36.93 -9.21 81.41
C GLY A 114 36.79 -8.18 82.53
N SER A 115 36.56 -6.91 82.18
CA SER A 115 36.32 -5.83 83.15
C SER A 115 35.02 -6.04 83.94
N LEU A 116 33.98 -6.55 83.28
CA LEU A 116 32.70 -6.87 83.91
C LEU A 116 32.83 -8.02 84.92
N ALA A 117 33.54 -9.08 84.56
CA ALA A 117 33.82 -10.20 85.46
C ALA A 117 34.60 -9.74 86.69
N ALA A 118 35.66 -8.94 86.49
CA ALA A 118 36.43 -8.38 87.60
C ALA A 118 35.60 -7.45 88.50
N PHE A 119 34.61 -6.74 87.94
CA PHE A 119 33.69 -5.90 88.73
C PHE A 119 32.76 -6.78 89.58
N GLN A 120 32.23 -7.85 88.99
CA GLN A 120 31.38 -8.81 89.70
C GLN A 120 32.14 -9.46 90.87
N ASP A 121 33.38 -9.90 90.64
CA ASP A 121 34.24 -10.46 91.68
C ASP A 121 34.47 -9.45 92.82
N ALA A 122 34.76 -8.18 92.48
CA ALA A 122 34.94 -7.12 93.47
C ALA A 122 33.66 -6.80 94.25
N LEU A 123 32.48 -6.88 93.62
CA LEU A 123 31.19 -6.68 94.30
C LEU A 123 30.89 -7.79 95.30
N ASP A 124 31.19 -9.04 94.93
CA ASP A 124 30.98 -10.20 95.78
C ASP A 124 31.97 -10.21 96.97
N GLU A 125 33.21 -9.80 96.74
CA GLU A 125 34.21 -9.58 97.80
C GLU A 125 33.79 -8.44 98.74
N LEU A 126 33.34 -7.31 98.17
CA LEU A 126 32.88 -6.14 98.93
C LEU A 126 31.73 -6.49 99.88
N GLY A 127 30.75 -7.29 99.43
CA GLY A 127 29.65 -7.74 100.28
C GLY A 127 30.14 -8.46 101.54
N ARG A 128 31.11 -9.36 101.39
CA ARG A 128 31.71 -10.09 102.54
C ARG A 128 32.49 -9.15 103.46
N THR A 129 33.31 -8.26 102.90
CA THR A 129 34.11 -7.31 103.70
C THR A 129 33.23 -6.32 104.46
N VAL A 130 32.11 -5.90 103.89
CA VAL A 130 31.12 -5.05 104.55
C VAL A 130 30.49 -5.78 105.75
N ASP A 131 30.07 -7.04 105.57
CA ASP A 131 29.50 -7.85 106.66
C ASP A 131 30.51 -8.03 107.80
N ASP A 132 31.78 -8.33 107.46
CA ASP A 132 32.86 -8.43 108.43
C ASP A 132 33.15 -7.11 109.14
N ARG A 133 33.10 -5.98 108.41
CA ARG A 133 33.27 -4.64 108.98
C ARG A 133 32.16 -4.31 109.99
N GLU A 134 30.89 -4.58 109.69
CA GLU A 134 29.79 -4.33 110.64
C GLU A 134 29.86 -5.23 111.88
N ARG A 135 30.30 -6.48 111.71
CA ARG A 135 30.59 -7.38 112.84
C ARG A 135 31.72 -6.84 113.71
N LEU A 136 32.83 -6.40 113.11
CA LEU A 136 33.95 -5.77 113.80
C LEU A 136 33.55 -4.43 114.45
N ARG A 137 32.64 -3.66 113.86
CA ARG A 137 32.09 -2.43 114.45
C ARG A 137 31.37 -2.73 115.76
N SER A 138 30.53 -3.75 115.74
CA SER A 138 29.76 -4.19 116.91
C SER A 138 30.70 -4.66 118.03
N GLN A 139 31.75 -5.40 117.67
CA GLN A 139 32.79 -5.83 118.61
C GLN A 139 33.60 -4.64 119.16
N LEU A 140 34.00 -3.70 118.30
CA LEU A 140 34.71 -2.48 118.69
C LEU A 140 33.91 -1.63 119.67
N ALA A 141 32.59 -1.51 119.47
CA ALA A 141 31.71 -0.80 120.40
C ALA A 141 31.65 -1.49 121.77
N ALA A 142 31.58 -2.82 121.82
CA ALA A 142 31.63 -3.58 123.07
C ALA A 142 32.99 -3.43 123.78
N ASP A 143 34.09 -3.48 123.04
CA ASP A 143 35.44 -3.30 123.58
C ASP A 143 35.69 -1.86 124.06
N LEU A 144 35.12 -0.85 123.38
CA LEU A 144 35.12 0.55 123.82
C LEU A 144 34.37 0.72 125.15
N GLU A 145 33.21 0.09 125.29
CA GLU A 145 32.43 0.13 126.53
C GLU A 145 33.25 -0.47 127.69
N GLN A 146 33.88 -1.63 127.47
CA GLN A 146 34.74 -2.26 128.47
C GLN A 146 35.99 -1.41 128.79
N ALA A 147 36.64 -0.84 127.78
CA ALA A 147 37.81 0.03 127.94
C ALA A 147 37.47 1.30 128.72
N SER A 148 36.38 1.99 128.35
CA SER A 148 35.93 3.22 129.01
C SER A 148 35.50 2.97 130.46
N LEU A 149 34.77 1.88 130.74
CA LEU A 149 34.43 1.46 132.11
C LEU A 149 35.68 1.17 132.94
N THR A 150 36.67 0.49 132.37
CA THR A 150 37.92 0.15 133.07
C THR A 150 38.74 1.40 133.34
N VAL A 151 38.89 2.30 132.36
CA VAL A 151 39.56 3.59 132.53
C VAL A 151 38.85 4.46 133.59
N ALA A 152 37.52 4.53 133.57
CA ALA A 152 36.75 5.27 134.57
C ALA A 152 36.92 4.68 135.99
N ARG A 153 36.94 3.36 136.13
CA ARG A 153 37.26 2.69 137.41
C ARG A 153 38.68 2.97 137.86
N THR A 154 39.66 2.90 136.97
CA THR A 154 41.06 3.24 137.29
C THR A 154 41.18 4.70 137.69
N GLN A 155 40.52 5.62 136.99
CA GLN A 155 40.50 7.04 137.33
C GLN A 155 39.92 7.27 138.74
N ALA A 156 38.80 6.61 139.07
CA ALA A 156 38.20 6.66 140.39
C ALA A 156 39.14 6.09 141.47
N SER A 157 39.78 4.94 141.23
CA SER A 157 40.76 4.34 142.14
C SER A 157 41.97 5.25 142.36
N VAL A 158 42.51 5.88 141.32
CA VAL A 158 43.65 6.80 141.42
C VAL A 158 43.26 8.08 142.16
N LEU A 159 42.06 8.62 141.94
CA LEU A 159 41.54 9.77 142.69
C LEU A 159 41.40 9.45 144.18
N VAL A 160 40.83 8.30 144.53
CA VAL A 160 40.73 7.83 145.93
C VAL A 160 42.13 7.62 146.53
N ALA A 161 43.04 6.96 145.80
CA ALA A 161 44.41 6.71 146.24
C ALA A 161 45.20 8.01 146.48
N SER A 162 45.02 9.02 145.62
CA SER A 162 45.66 10.33 145.76
C SER A 162 45.23 11.08 147.02
N GLY A 163 44.03 10.80 147.54
CA GLY A 163 43.53 11.35 148.81
C GLY A 163 43.90 10.55 150.05
N THR A 164 44.34 9.28 149.90
CA THR A 164 44.58 8.35 151.02
C THR A 164 46.05 7.97 151.24
N PHE A 165 46.89 7.95 150.20
CA PHE A 165 48.30 7.56 150.29
C PHE A 165 49.24 8.78 150.20
N GLY A 166 50.14 8.89 151.18
CA GLY A 166 50.97 10.07 151.47
C GLY A 166 51.97 10.53 150.40
N THR A 167 52.67 11.62 150.72
CA THR A 167 53.40 12.59 149.89
C THR A 167 54.62 12.08 149.08
N GLY A 168 54.75 10.77 148.84
CA GLY A 168 55.88 10.17 148.10
C GLY A 168 55.61 9.87 146.62
N ILE A 169 54.36 10.01 146.15
CA ILE A 169 53.94 9.68 144.78
C ILE A 169 53.42 10.93 144.08
N GLU A 170 53.92 11.23 142.87
CA GLU A 170 53.40 12.31 142.03
C GLU A 170 52.06 11.91 141.38
N TRP A 171 50.96 12.22 142.06
CA TRP A 171 49.60 11.88 141.61
C TRP A 171 49.09 12.73 140.43
N GLN A 172 49.47 14.00 140.38
CA GLN A 172 48.95 14.95 139.39
C GLN A 172 49.28 14.56 137.92
N PRO A 173 50.51 14.13 137.58
CA PRO A 173 50.83 13.62 136.25
C PRO A 173 50.07 12.33 135.89
N LEU A 174 49.77 11.47 136.86
CA LEU A 174 49.05 10.22 136.62
C LEU A 174 47.57 10.46 136.32
N VAL A 175 46.92 11.36 137.07
CA VAL A 175 45.54 11.79 136.79
C VAL A 175 45.45 12.45 135.41
N ALA A 176 46.42 13.32 135.08
CA ALA A 176 46.48 13.94 133.76
C ALA A 176 46.67 12.91 132.63
N ALA A 177 47.53 11.91 132.82
CA ALA A 177 47.75 10.85 131.83
C ALA A 177 46.49 9.98 131.62
N ILE A 178 45.74 9.69 132.68
CA ILE A 178 44.47 8.92 132.57
C ILE A 178 43.38 9.74 131.85
N GLU A 179 43.30 11.06 132.11
CA GLU A 179 42.37 11.93 131.37
C GLU A 179 42.78 12.08 129.91
N GLN A 180 44.08 12.19 129.61
CA GLN A 180 44.60 12.15 128.24
C GLN A 180 44.28 10.82 127.55
N LEU A 181 44.40 9.70 128.26
CA LEU A 181 44.01 8.39 127.75
C LEU A 181 42.51 8.35 127.41
N ARG A 182 41.64 8.88 128.28
CA ARG A 182 40.20 8.96 128.03
C ARG A 182 39.88 9.75 126.76
N GLN A 183 40.47 10.94 126.61
CA GLN A 183 40.30 11.78 125.42
C GLN A 183 40.87 11.12 124.16
N GLN A 184 42.01 10.45 124.26
CA GLN A 184 42.62 9.75 123.13
C GLN A 184 41.82 8.50 122.72
N ILE A 185 41.20 7.79 123.66
CA ILE A 185 40.27 6.68 123.35
C ILE A 185 39.12 7.21 122.50
N GLU A 186 38.47 8.30 122.93
CA GLU A 186 37.36 8.94 122.20
C GLU A 186 37.82 9.40 120.79
N HIS A 187 38.95 10.11 120.70
CA HIS A 187 39.49 10.55 119.42
C HIS A 187 39.90 9.40 118.49
N SER A 188 40.50 8.33 119.03
CA SER A 188 40.90 7.15 118.26
C SER A 188 39.70 6.36 117.75
N HIS A 189 38.62 6.29 118.54
CA HIS A 189 37.36 5.71 118.13
C HIS A 189 36.76 6.49 116.96
N ASP A 190 36.56 7.80 117.13
CA ASP A 190 35.95 8.66 116.12
C ASP A 190 36.75 8.66 114.81
N SER A 191 38.08 8.68 114.91
CA SER A 191 38.98 8.65 113.74
C SER A 191 38.86 7.35 112.95
N VAL A 192 38.61 6.23 113.64
CA VAL A 192 38.47 4.91 113.03
C VAL A 192 37.04 4.67 112.53
N GLU A 193 36.02 5.17 113.24
CA GLU A 193 34.60 5.03 112.89
C GLU A 193 34.19 5.94 111.72
N THR A 194 34.84 7.09 111.55
CA THR A 194 34.59 8.00 110.43
C THR A 194 34.68 7.23 109.09
N PRO A 195 33.64 7.25 108.24
CA PRO A 195 33.64 6.47 107.01
C PRO A 195 34.81 6.84 106.09
N ALA A 196 35.55 5.84 105.62
CA ALA A 196 36.76 6.05 104.80
C ALA A 196 36.50 6.85 103.52
N TYR A 197 35.27 6.87 103.00
CA TYR A 197 34.90 7.64 101.81
C TYR A 197 34.88 9.17 102.02
N THR A 198 34.97 9.65 103.26
CA THR A 198 35.06 11.09 103.57
C THR A 198 36.48 11.64 103.38
N PHE A 199 37.47 10.75 103.22
CA PHE A 199 38.87 11.08 102.96
C PHE A 199 39.18 11.06 101.46
N ALA A 200 40.29 11.68 101.06
CA ALA A 200 40.69 11.74 99.66
C ALA A 200 41.05 10.36 99.07
N SER A 201 41.58 9.45 99.89
CA SER A 201 41.86 8.07 99.50
C SER A 201 41.73 7.09 100.68
N PRO A 202 41.57 5.77 100.43
CA PRO A 202 41.64 4.75 101.48
C PRO A 202 42.97 4.78 102.25
N GLN A 203 44.06 5.20 101.60
CA GLN A 203 45.39 5.31 102.19
C GLN A 203 45.46 6.47 103.18
N ASP A 204 44.87 7.62 102.85
CA ASP A 204 44.82 8.78 103.74
C ASP A 204 44.00 8.47 105.00
N TYR A 205 42.83 7.82 104.84
CA TYR A 205 42.05 7.30 105.97
C TYR A 205 42.90 6.39 106.87
N SER A 206 43.52 5.38 106.26
CA SER A 206 44.30 4.37 107.00
C SER A 206 45.45 5.01 107.77
N GLN A 207 46.16 5.97 107.17
CA GLN A 207 47.24 6.70 107.84
C GLN A 207 46.73 7.54 109.02
N GLN A 208 45.65 8.31 108.84
CA GLN A 208 45.11 9.14 109.92
C GLN A 208 44.58 8.30 111.09
N ALA A 209 43.87 7.22 110.79
CA ALA A 209 43.39 6.26 111.80
C ALA A 209 44.56 5.58 112.52
N LEU A 210 45.61 5.16 111.79
CA LEU A 210 46.81 4.57 112.39
C LEU A 210 47.52 5.54 113.32
N GLN A 211 47.70 6.81 112.94
CA GLN A 211 48.30 7.82 113.80
C GLN A 211 47.52 8.02 115.11
N ALA A 212 46.19 7.97 115.07
CA ALA A 212 45.36 8.06 116.28
C ALA A 212 45.53 6.82 117.19
N ILE A 213 45.69 5.63 116.61
CA ILE A 213 45.96 4.38 117.33
C ILE A 213 47.38 4.36 117.91
N GLU A 214 48.39 4.84 117.18
CA GLU A 214 49.79 4.91 117.63
C GLU A 214 49.93 5.87 118.83
N ARG A 215 49.27 7.03 118.80
CA ARG A 215 49.23 7.95 119.96
C ARG A 215 48.56 7.31 121.18
N LEU A 216 47.55 6.46 120.98
CA LEU A 216 46.93 5.70 122.07
C LEU A 216 47.95 4.73 122.69
N ASP A 217 48.77 4.06 121.86
CA ASP A 217 49.85 3.18 122.31
C ASP A 217 50.91 3.93 123.13
N GLU A 218 51.34 5.11 122.66
CA GLU A 218 52.32 5.94 123.35
C GLU A 218 51.84 6.35 124.74
N ILE A 219 50.58 6.79 124.87
CA ILE A 219 49.98 7.16 126.17
C ILE A 219 49.87 5.93 127.08
N LEU A 220 49.47 4.78 126.53
CA LEU A 220 49.42 3.51 127.25
C LEU A 220 50.78 3.08 127.80
N GLN A 221 51.85 3.19 127.00
CA GLN A 221 53.21 2.87 127.45
C GLN A 221 53.67 3.82 128.56
N GLN A 222 53.38 5.11 128.47
CA GLN A 222 53.68 6.08 129.53
C GLN A 222 52.94 5.74 130.84
N ILE A 223 51.66 5.38 130.76
CA ILE A 223 50.87 4.94 131.91
C ILE A 223 51.45 3.64 132.48
N ARG A 224 51.81 2.67 131.64
CA ARG A 224 52.42 1.40 132.08
C ARG A 224 53.73 1.60 132.84
N GLN A 225 54.60 2.50 132.37
CA GLN A 225 55.86 2.83 133.06
C GLN A 225 55.59 3.46 134.43
N ARG A 226 54.61 4.37 134.54
CA ARG A 226 54.25 5.05 135.80
C ARG A 226 53.54 4.12 136.79
N ILE A 227 52.72 3.21 136.29
CA ILE A 227 51.96 2.23 137.09
C ILE A 227 52.87 1.08 137.56
N GLY A 228 53.85 0.66 136.76
CA GLY A 228 54.76 -0.45 137.12
C GLY A 228 55.57 -0.21 138.40
N SER A 229 55.76 1.05 138.80
CA SER A 229 56.42 1.43 140.05
C SER A 229 55.50 1.49 141.28
N LEU A 230 54.19 1.30 141.10
CA LEU A 230 53.19 1.47 142.16
C LEU A 230 52.72 0.10 142.72
N PRO A 231 52.52 -0.03 144.04
CA PRO A 231 52.02 -1.28 144.63
C PRO A 231 50.64 -1.65 144.07
N ALA A 232 50.40 -2.93 143.79
CA ALA A 232 49.12 -3.42 143.25
C ALA A 232 47.90 -3.07 144.13
N THR A 233 48.10 -2.77 145.42
CA THR A 233 47.05 -2.33 146.34
C THR A 233 46.46 -0.96 146.02
N VAL A 234 47.09 -0.17 145.13
CA VAL A 234 46.79 1.25 144.94
C VAL A 234 45.95 1.54 143.70
N ILE A 235 46.16 0.82 142.59
CA ILE A 235 45.56 1.14 141.28
C ILE A 235 44.51 0.10 140.87
N GLY A 236 44.23 -0.89 141.73
CA GLY A 236 43.41 -2.05 141.40
C GLY A 236 44.23 -3.06 140.60
N ASP A 237 43.66 -3.59 139.51
CA ASP A 237 44.34 -4.55 138.63
C ASP A 237 44.96 -3.83 137.40
N PRO A 238 46.23 -3.40 137.46
CA PRO A 238 46.90 -2.77 136.34
C PRO A 238 47.13 -3.74 135.16
N VAL A 239 47.10 -5.05 135.41
CA VAL A 239 47.18 -6.06 134.35
C VAL A 239 45.87 -6.08 133.57
N ALA A 240 44.72 -5.98 134.25
CA ALA A 240 43.42 -5.89 133.59
C ALA A 240 43.27 -4.62 132.72
N LEU A 241 43.70 -3.44 133.21
CA LEU A 241 43.65 -2.19 132.42
C LEU A 241 44.45 -2.31 131.11
N VAL A 242 45.69 -2.80 131.20
CA VAL A 242 46.54 -2.98 130.02
C VAL A 242 45.96 -4.03 129.09
N ALA A 243 45.46 -5.15 129.62
CA ALA A 243 44.82 -6.21 128.82
C ALA A 243 43.60 -5.70 128.06
N THR A 244 42.65 -5.04 128.72
CA THR A 244 41.44 -4.49 128.09
C THR A 244 41.77 -3.46 127.00
N LEU A 245 42.74 -2.58 127.25
CA LEU A 245 43.14 -1.58 126.27
C LEU A 245 43.93 -2.17 125.10
N THR A 246 44.69 -3.25 125.32
CA THR A 246 45.34 -4.00 124.23
C THR A 246 44.30 -4.69 123.36
N THR A 247 43.24 -5.28 123.95
CA THR A 247 42.12 -5.84 123.21
C THR A 247 41.38 -4.77 122.39
N TYR A 248 41.09 -3.62 123.00
CA TYR A 248 40.45 -2.50 122.31
C TYR A 248 41.31 -1.96 121.14
N GLN A 249 42.63 -1.82 121.35
CA GLN A 249 43.56 -1.42 120.30
C GLN A 249 43.61 -2.43 119.14
N ALA A 250 43.59 -3.73 119.46
CA ALA A 250 43.50 -4.79 118.44
C ALA A 250 42.19 -4.68 117.64
N SER A 251 41.07 -4.39 118.30
CA SER A 251 39.78 -4.17 117.64
C SER A 251 39.76 -2.90 116.78
N LEU A 252 40.42 -1.82 117.20
CA LEU A 252 40.62 -0.61 116.37
C LEU A 252 41.44 -0.93 115.11
N MET A 253 42.53 -1.68 115.26
CA MET A 253 43.38 -2.11 114.14
C MET A 253 42.61 -2.97 113.13
N GLN A 254 41.86 -3.97 113.62
CA GLN A 254 41.06 -4.86 112.78
C GLN A 254 39.94 -4.10 112.06
N PHE A 255 39.23 -3.20 112.74
CA PHE A 255 38.18 -2.42 112.11
C PHE A 255 38.72 -1.43 111.08
N ARG A 256 39.85 -0.76 111.36
CA ARG A 256 40.53 0.11 110.39
C ARG A 256 40.90 -0.67 109.12
N GLU A 257 41.46 -1.86 109.28
CA GLU A 257 41.85 -2.70 108.15
C GLU A 257 40.62 -3.11 107.31
N ALA A 258 39.53 -3.55 107.96
CA ALA A 258 38.28 -3.85 107.27
C ALA A 258 37.70 -2.63 106.54
N GLN A 259 37.66 -1.44 107.16
CA GLN A 259 37.26 -0.17 106.52
C GLN A 259 38.13 0.15 105.28
N THR A 260 39.45 0.00 105.40
CA THR A 260 40.40 0.30 104.32
C THR A 260 40.19 -0.66 103.14
N GLN A 261 39.97 -1.94 103.42
CA GLN A 261 39.67 -2.95 102.40
C GLN A 261 38.34 -2.64 101.69
N THR A 262 37.28 -2.33 102.44
CA THR A 262 35.98 -1.91 101.87
C THR A 262 36.13 -0.69 100.94
N ALA A 263 36.86 0.33 101.38
CA ALA A 263 37.08 1.55 100.59
C ALA A 263 37.90 1.28 99.31
N THR A 264 38.93 0.43 99.41
CA THR A 264 39.77 0.02 98.27
C THR A 264 38.94 -0.76 97.23
N LEU A 265 38.04 -1.64 97.66
CA LEU A 265 37.13 -2.37 96.77
C LEU A 265 36.16 -1.41 96.06
N HIS A 266 35.62 -0.42 96.76
CA HIS A 266 34.81 0.62 96.13
C HIS A 266 35.57 1.43 95.07
N GLU A 267 36.84 1.79 95.33
CA GLU A 267 37.70 2.51 94.38
C GLU A 267 38.04 1.64 93.16
N ARG A 268 38.34 0.35 93.38
CA ARG A 268 38.56 -0.63 92.30
C ARG A 268 37.32 -0.75 91.42
N MET A 269 36.13 -0.81 92.02
CA MET A 269 34.87 -0.82 91.28
C MET A 269 34.59 0.51 90.56
N GLU A 270 35.04 1.66 91.07
CA GLU A 270 34.99 2.93 90.32
C GLU A 270 35.86 2.91 89.08
N THR A 271 37.08 2.39 89.21
CA THR A 271 38.00 2.23 88.07
C THR A 271 37.42 1.29 87.03
N LEU A 272 36.91 0.12 87.45
CA LEU A 272 36.30 -0.87 86.55
C LEU A 272 35.02 -0.33 85.88
N GLY A 273 34.18 0.40 86.62
CA GLY A 273 33.01 1.08 86.06
C GLY A 273 33.38 2.15 85.01
N GLY A 274 34.47 2.88 85.23
CA GLY A 274 35.06 3.80 84.27
C GLY A 274 35.52 3.09 82.99
N LEU A 275 36.29 2.00 83.13
CA LEU A 275 36.74 1.19 81.99
C LEU A 275 35.58 0.61 81.18
N LEU A 276 34.48 0.23 81.84
CA LEU A 276 33.26 -0.22 81.15
C LEU A 276 32.60 0.93 80.35
N LEU A 277 32.55 2.14 80.89
CA LEU A 277 32.02 3.29 80.16
C LEU A 277 32.92 3.70 78.99
N ASP A 278 34.24 3.77 79.19
CA ASP A 278 35.20 4.13 78.15
C ASP A 278 35.18 3.11 77.00
N GLY A 279 35.04 1.82 77.31
CA GLY A 279 34.90 0.79 76.28
C GLY A 279 33.56 0.85 75.55
N ASN A 280 32.46 1.16 76.22
CA ASN A 280 31.17 1.42 75.56
C ASN A 280 31.28 2.61 74.59
N ASP A 281 31.95 3.69 74.97
CA ASP A 281 32.16 4.87 74.13
C ASP A 281 33.08 4.54 72.94
N ALA A 282 34.15 3.79 73.15
CA ALA A 282 35.05 3.32 72.09
C ALA A 282 34.33 2.39 71.08
N LEU A 283 33.47 1.48 71.55
CA LEU A 283 32.62 0.66 70.69
C LEU A 283 31.64 1.52 69.87
N SER A 284 31.03 2.52 70.49
CA SER A 284 30.07 3.41 69.83
C SER A 284 30.72 4.26 68.74
N LEU A 285 31.88 4.88 69.05
CA LEU A 285 32.65 5.69 68.11
C LEU A 285 33.13 4.84 66.93
N GLY A 286 33.76 3.69 67.20
CA GLY A 286 34.28 2.83 66.15
C GLY A 286 33.18 2.31 65.23
N GLN A 287 32.03 1.91 65.78
CA GLN A 287 30.91 1.44 64.95
C GLN A 287 30.27 2.57 64.13
N THR A 288 30.25 3.80 64.64
CA THR A 288 29.82 4.98 63.88
C THR A 288 30.77 5.25 62.71
N GLU A 289 32.08 5.20 62.93
CA GLU A 289 33.09 5.38 61.87
C GLU A 289 33.05 4.27 60.82
N LYS A 290 32.82 3.02 61.23
CA LYS A 290 32.71 1.88 60.30
C LYS A 290 31.46 2.02 59.43
N ARG A 291 30.30 2.31 60.04
CA ARG A 291 29.05 2.60 59.33
C ARG A 291 29.25 3.71 58.30
N ASP A 292 29.86 4.83 58.68
CA ASP A 292 30.06 5.97 57.79
C ASP A 292 31.00 5.63 56.60
N ARG A 293 32.04 4.81 56.83
CA ARG A 293 32.90 4.30 55.76
C ARG A 293 32.14 3.38 54.80
N ASP A 294 31.34 2.46 55.32
CA ASP A 294 30.58 1.50 54.51
C ASP A 294 29.43 2.18 53.74
N THR A 295 28.76 3.17 54.32
CA THR A 295 27.80 4.02 53.62
C THR A 295 28.47 4.81 52.49
N ARG A 296 29.65 5.41 52.71
CA ARG A 296 30.38 6.13 51.65
C ARG A 296 30.83 5.19 50.52
N ARG A 297 31.31 3.98 50.84
CA ARG A 297 31.69 2.97 49.85
C ARG A 297 30.49 2.53 49.02
N SER A 298 29.37 2.23 49.68
CA SER A 298 28.12 1.83 49.03
C SER A 298 27.60 2.93 48.11
N ASN A 299 27.60 4.19 48.55
CA ASN A 299 27.22 5.33 47.71
C ASN A 299 28.11 5.50 46.48
N ARG A 300 29.44 5.34 46.62
CA ARG A 300 30.36 5.42 45.48
C ARG A 300 30.12 4.31 44.46
N VAL A 301 29.89 3.08 44.92
CA VAL A 301 29.55 1.95 44.04
C VAL A 301 28.22 2.20 43.33
N LEU A 302 27.20 2.65 44.05
CA LEU A 302 25.88 2.94 43.48
C LEU A 302 25.94 4.06 42.44
N ILE A 303 26.70 5.14 42.71
CA ILE A 303 26.97 6.22 41.73
C ILE A 303 27.74 5.70 40.53
N ALA A 304 28.77 4.87 40.72
CA ALA A 304 29.57 4.33 39.62
C ALA A 304 28.75 3.41 38.69
N VAL A 305 27.93 2.51 39.27
CA VAL A 305 27.04 1.64 38.51
C VAL A 305 25.94 2.45 37.82
N ALA A 306 25.37 3.45 38.47
CA ALA A 306 24.38 4.35 37.87
C ALA A 306 24.97 5.17 36.71
N ALA A 307 26.18 5.71 36.86
CA ALA A 307 26.88 6.43 35.81
C ALA A 307 27.23 5.51 34.62
N LEU A 308 27.66 4.27 34.89
CA LEU A 308 27.91 3.27 33.85
C LEU A 308 26.61 2.89 33.12
N ALA A 309 25.50 2.74 33.84
CA ALA A 309 24.18 2.49 33.26
C ALA A 309 23.71 3.65 32.37
N LEU A 310 23.91 4.91 32.80
CA LEU A 310 23.62 6.09 31.98
C LEU A 310 24.51 6.14 30.73
N LEU A 311 25.80 5.83 30.84
CA LEU A 311 26.73 5.83 29.72
C LEU A 311 26.36 4.75 28.69
N ILE A 312 26.07 3.54 29.14
CA ILE A 312 25.64 2.43 28.27
C ILE A 312 24.26 2.72 27.66
N GLY A 313 23.35 3.33 28.42
CA GLY A 313 22.05 3.80 27.93
C GLY A 313 22.21 4.86 26.84
N ALA A 314 23.06 5.87 27.05
CA ALA A 314 23.36 6.90 26.07
C ALA A 314 24.04 6.33 24.81
N LEU A 315 24.98 5.39 24.97
CA LEU A 315 25.64 4.71 23.86
C LEU A 315 24.64 3.87 23.05
N SER A 316 23.75 3.14 23.74
CA SER A 316 22.69 2.35 23.10
C SER A 316 21.70 3.25 22.35
N ALA A 317 21.30 4.38 22.95
CA ALA A 317 20.45 5.38 22.29
C ALA A 317 21.13 5.98 21.05
N TRP A 318 22.42 6.29 21.13
CA TRP A 318 23.21 6.78 20.00
C TRP A 318 23.33 5.75 18.86
N VAL A 319 23.60 4.48 19.19
CA VAL A 319 23.64 3.38 18.22
C VAL A 319 22.27 3.17 17.57
N ILE A 320 21.19 3.12 18.34
CA ILE A 320 19.81 3.01 17.82
C ILE A 320 19.48 4.19 16.90
N SER A 321 19.81 5.42 17.32
CA SER A 321 19.54 6.63 16.54
C SER A 321 20.31 6.68 15.22
N THR A 322 21.55 6.19 15.18
CA THR A 322 22.35 6.21 13.95
C THR A 322 22.07 5.01 13.05
N GLN A 323 21.82 3.82 13.61
CA GLN A 323 21.66 2.58 12.86
C GLN A 323 20.22 2.31 12.39
N ILE A 324 19.20 2.88 13.04
CA ILE A 324 17.78 2.66 12.71
C ILE A 324 17.14 3.95 12.19
N LEU A 325 17.19 5.04 12.97
CA LEU A 325 16.49 6.28 12.64
C LEU A 325 17.03 6.97 11.38
N VAL A 326 18.35 7.00 11.16
CA VAL A 326 18.94 7.62 9.95
C VAL A 326 18.54 6.88 8.66
N PRO A 327 18.71 5.56 8.53
CA PRO A 327 18.22 4.81 7.37
C PRO A 327 16.71 4.92 7.18
N LEU A 328 15.93 4.88 8.27
CA LEU A 328 14.48 5.05 8.20
C LEU A 328 14.10 6.41 7.60
N LYS A 329 14.76 7.50 8.04
CA LYS A 329 14.58 8.83 7.44
C LYS A 329 15.01 8.89 5.98
N ARG A 330 16.06 8.15 5.58
CA ARG A 330 16.45 8.04 4.16
C ARG A 330 15.38 7.32 3.35
N SER A 331 14.86 6.20 3.85
CA SER A 331 13.76 5.46 3.21
C SER A 331 12.48 6.29 3.13
N LEU A 332 12.18 7.09 4.16
CA LEU A 332 11.06 8.04 4.16
C LEU A 332 11.23 9.11 3.07
N LYS A 333 12.41 9.72 2.95
CA LYS A 333 12.70 10.68 1.87
C LYS A 333 12.55 10.05 0.49
N VAL A 334 13.01 8.80 0.31
CA VAL A 334 12.82 8.07 -0.94
C VAL A 334 11.32 7.87 -1.23
N ALA A 335 10.54 7.46 -0.23
CA ALA A 335 9.10 7.32 -0.38
C ALA A 335 8.40 8.66 -0.68
N GLU A 336 8.81 9.77 -0.05
CA GLU A 336 8.33 11.13 -0.34
C GLU A 336 8.65 11.54 -1.78
N HIS A 337 9.85 11.23 -2.28
CA HIS A 337 10.22 11.48 -3.67
C HIS A 337 9.35 10.67 -4.64
N ILE A 338 9.15 9.38 -4.38
CA ILE A 338 8.26 8.53 -5.20
C ILE A 338 6.82 9.09 -5.17
N ALA A 339 6.31 9.49 -4.00
CA ALA A 339 4.98 10.07 -3.85
C ALA A 339 4.83 11.42 -4.56
N ALA A 340 5.91 12.22 -4.61
CA ALA A 340 5.98 13.46 -5.38
C ALA A 340 6.14 13.25 -6.90
N GLY A 341 6.33 11.99 -7.34
CA GLY A 341 6.52 11.62 -8.73
C GLY A 341 7.97 11.71 -9.23
N ASP A 342 8.96 11.92 -8.35
CA ASP A 342 10.39 11.88 -8.71
C ASP A 342 10.92 10.44 -8.64
N LEU A 343 10.89 9.76 -9.78
CA LEU A 343 11.36 8.39 -9.98
C LEU A 343 12.79 8.36 -10.52
N SER A 344 13.48 9.50 -10.73
CA SER A 344 14.78 9.53 -11.44
C SER A 344 15.97 9.17 -10.55
N ARG A 345 15.75 8.98 -9.24
CA ARG A 345 16.82 8.70 -8.29
C ARG A 345 17.15 7.22 -8.21
N ASP A 346 18.44 6.92 -8.15
CA ASP A 346 18.94 5.57 -7.92
C ASP A 346 18.99 5.27 -6.42
N ILE A 347 18.26 4.25 -5.98
CA ILE A 347 18.17 3.83 -4.58
C ILE A 347 19.24 2.76 -4.38
N ARG A 348 20.42 3.15 -3.91
CA ARG A 348 21.49 2.20 -3.56
C ARG A 348 21.19 1.54 -2.22
N VAL A 349 21.05 0.21 -2.25
CA VAL A 349 20.85 -0.63 -1.06
C VAL A 349 22.18 -1.31 -0.73
N GLU A 350 22.78 -0.92 0.39
CA GLU A 350 24.09 -1.44 0.84
C GLU A 350 23.97 -2.29 2.12
N ARG A 351 22.75 -2.57 2.61
CA ARG A 351 22.48 -3.26 3.88
C ARG A 351 21.64 -4.51 3.69
N GLY A 352 21.89 -5.55 4.49
CA GLY A 352 21.14 -6.81 4.49
C GLY A 352 20.08 -6.96 5.60
N ASP A 353 19.89 -5.95 6.45
CA ASP A 353 18.91 -5.97 7.54
C ASP A 353 17.49 -5.57 7.08
N GLU A 354 16.52 -5.50 8.00
CA GLU A 354 15.13 -5.16 7.67
C GLU A 354 14.99 -3.76 7.04
N MET A 355 15.90 -2.83 7.36
CA MET A 355 15.94 -1.52 6.71
C MET A 355 16.43 -1.63 5.26
N GLY A 356 17.43 -2.48 5.01
CA GLY A 356 17.87 -2.83 3.66
C GLY A 356 16.76 -3.48 2.82
N GLN A 357 16.00 -4.41 3.40
CA GLN A 357 14.85 -5.04 2.73
C GLN A 357 13.76 -4.00 2.37
N LEU A 358 13.47 -3.05 3.27
CA LEU A 358 12.56 -1.94 2.99
C LEU A 358 13.07 -1.07 1.82
N GLN A 359 14.35 -0.72 1.82
CA GLN A 359 14.95 0.06 0.74
C GLN A 359 14.90 -0.69 -0.60
N GLN A 360 15.12 -2.00 -0.59
CA GLN A 360 15.04 -2.84 -1.79
C GLN A 360 13.60 -3.00 -2.30
N ALA A 361 12.61 -3.04 -1.41
CA ALA A 361 11.20 -3.00 -1.79
C ALA A 361 10.84 -1.64 -2.44
N LEU A 362 11.29 -0.52 -1.85
CA LEU A 362 11.11 0.82 -2.43
C LEU A 362 11.82 0.96 -3.79
N GLN A 363 13.01 0.38 -3.95
CA GLN A 363 13.74 0.35 -5.23
C GLN A 363 12.94 -0.40 -6.31
N ARG A 364 12.47 -1.62 -6.01
CA ARG A 364 11.65 -2.40 -6.94
C ARG A 364 10.35 -1.67 -7.30
N MET A 365 9.71 -1.02 -6.33
CA MET A 365 8.53 -0.18 -6.57
C MET A 365 8.84 1.00 -7.50
N SER A 366 9.93 1.74 -7.23
CA SER A 366 10.35 2.86 -8.09
C SER A 366 10.67 2.41 -9.51
N GLN A 367 11.34 1.28 -9.68
CA GLN A 367 11.67 0.74 -11.00
C GLN A 367 10.42 0.28 -11.75
N GLY A 368 9.50 -0.43 -11.08
CA GLY A 368 8.23 -0.83 -11.68
C GLY A 368 7.36 0.37 -12.08
N LEU A 369 7.31 1.42 -11.25
CA LEU A 369 6.65 2.67 -11.61
C LEU A 369 7.33 3.35 -12.81
N ARG A 370 8.67 3.34 -12.87
CA ARG A 370 9.44 3.91 -13.98
C ARG A 370 9.12 3.21 -15.31
N GLU A 371 9.07 1.88 -15.31
CA GLU A 371 8.70 1.07 -16.47
C GLU A 371 7.24 1.30 -16.89
N LEU A 372 6.30 1.37 -15.93
CA LEU A 372 4.89 1.66 -16.20
C LEU A 372 4.70 3.07 -16.79
N VAL A 373 5.30 4.10 -16.18
CA VAL A 373 5.22 5.49 -16.66
C VAL A 373 5.85 5.62 -18.04
N GLY A 374 7.02 5.01 -18.27
CA GLY A 374 7.66 4.95 -19.58
C GLY A 374 6.82 4.24 -20.63
N GLY A 375 6.20 3.11 -20.27
CA GLY A 375 5.28 2.36 -21.13
C GLY A 375 4.02 3.13 -21.50
N ILE A 376 3.41 3.84 -20.54
CA ILE A 376 2.25 4.72 -20.78
C ILE A 376 2.65 5.90 -21.68
N GLY A 377 3.82 6.52 -21.47
CA GLY A 377 4.33 7.58 -22.33
C GLY A 377 4.50 7.12 -23.79
N GLN A 378 5.11 5.96 -24.01
CA GLN A 378 5.22 5.40 -25.37
C GLN A 378 3.85 5.03 -25.97
N GLY A 379 2.96 4.44 -25.16
CA GLY A 379 1.61 4.04 -25.59
C GLY A 379 0.76 5.24 -26.00
N THR A 380 0.78 6.32 -25.21
CA THR A 380 0.03 7.56 -25.48
C THR A 380 0.56 8.28 -26.72
N ALA A 381 1.89 8.32 -26.93
CA ALA A 381 2.47 8.84 -28.16
C ALA A 381 2.02 8.05 -29.41
N ARG A 382 1.94 6.71 -29.31
CA ARG A 382 1.40 5.86 -30.39
C ARG A 382 -0.08 6.12 -30.65
N VAL A 383 -0.91 6.26 -29.60
CA VAL A 383 -2.33 6.60 -29.74
C VAL A 383 -2.51 7.96 -30.39
N ALA A 384 -1.76 8.98 -29.98
CA ALA A 384 -1.81 10.30 -30.59
C ALA A 384 -1.34 10.31 -32.06
N GLY A 385 -0.35 9.48 -32.40
CA GLY A 385 0.07 9.23 -33.78
C GLY A 385 -1.03 8.57 -34.62
N ALA A 386 -1.61 7.47 -34.12
CA ALA A 386 -2.68 6.75 -34.77
C ALA A 386 -3.94 7.61 -34.96
N ALA A 387 -4.30 8.42 -33.97
CA ALA A 387 -5.42 9.35 -34.04
C ALA A 387 -5.23 10.42 -35.12
N ARG A 388 -4.01 10.97 -35.28
CA ARG A 388 -3.69 11.92 -36.36
C ARG A 388 -3.76 11.25 -37.73
N GLN A 389 -3.23 10.03 -37.85
CA GLN A 389 -3.31 9.26 -39.10
C GLN A 389 -4.77 8.93 -39.46
N LEU A 390 -5.58 8.54 -38.48
CA LEU A 390 -7.00 8.28 -38.66
C LEU A 390 -7.74 9.54 -39.11
N SER A 391 -7.52 10.67 -38.45
CA SER A 391 -8.08 11.96 -38.85
C SER A 391 -7.74 12.32 -40.30
N GLY A 392 -6.48 12.15 -40.72
CA GLY A 392 -6.08 12.41 -42.10
C GLY A 392 -6.72 11.46 -43.11
N SER A 393 -6.86 10.17 -42.76
CA SER A 393 -7.56 9.18 -43.59
C SER A 393 -9.05 9.49 -43.71
N THR A 394 -9.67 9.94 -42.63
CA THR A 394 -11.08 10.37 -42.58
C THR A 394 -11.32 11.60 -43.44
N GLU A 395 -10.45 12.60 -43.40
CA GLU A 395 -10.53 13.80 -44.24
C GLU A 395 -10.39 13.46 -45.74
N GLN A 396 -9.46 12.58 -46.09
CA GLN A 396 -9.34 12.05 -47.45
C GLN A 396 -10.58 11.27 -47.89
N THR A 397 -11.21 10.51 -46.98
CA THR A 397 -12.43 9.76 -47.26
C THR A 397 -13.61 10.69 -47.47
N SER A 398 -13.78 11.72 -46.63
CA SER A 398 -14.80 12.75 -46.79
C SER A 398 -14.68 13.47 -48.15
N THR A 399 -13.46 13.82 -48.55
CA THR A 399 -13.19 14.41 -49.87
C THR A 399 -13.58 13.47 -51.03
N ARG A 400 -13.31 12.16 -50.88
CA ARG A 400 -13.71 11.15 -51.88
C ARG A 400 -15.21 10.98 -51.97
N ILE A 401 -15.92 11.00 -50.84
CA ILE A 401 -17.39 10.95 -50.81
C ILE A 401 -18.00 12.16 -51.51
N GLY A 402 -17.40 13.34 -51.36
CA GLY A 402 -17.80 14.53 -52.12
C GLY A 402 -17.76 14.29 -53.64
N ARG A 403 -16.63 13.81 -54.17
CA ARG A 403 -16.49 13.48 -55.60
C ARG A 403 -17.44 12.36 -56.04
N GLN A 404 -17.58 11.32 -55.23
CA GLN A 404 -18.49 10.21 -55.51
C GLN A 404 -19.94 10.69 -55.63
N ARG A 405 -20.35 11.68 -54.82
CA ARG A 405 -21.69 12.28 -54.93
C ARG A 405 -21.90 12.95 -56.29
N ASP A 406 -20.91 13.72 -56.75
CA ASP A 406 -20.98 14.39 -58.05
C ASP A 406 -21.06 13.38 -59.21
N GLU A 407 -20.30 12.29 -59.15
CA GLU A 407 -20.37 11.19 -60.13
C GLU A 407 -21.75 10.50 -60.11
N ILE A 408 -22.31 10.25 -58.92
CA ILE A 408 -23.64 9.66 -58.75
C ILE A 408 -24.73 10.55 -59.37
N ASP A 409 -24.67 11.87 -59.16
CA ASP A 409 -25.64 12.82 -59.74
C ASP A 409 -25.55 12.84 -61.29
N GLN A 410 -24.32 12.72 -61.84
CA GLN A 410 -24.12 12.56 -63.28
C GLN A 410 -24.71 11.25 -63.80
N ILE A 411 -24.47 10.13 -63.11
CA ILE A 411 -25.04 8.83 -63.49
C ILE A 411 -26.57 8.91 -63.43
N ALA A 412 -27.16 9.44 -62.35
CA ALA A 412 -28.60 9.58 -62.23
C ALA A 412 -29.22 10.40 -63.39
N THR A 413 -28.52 11.44 -63.83
CA THR A 413 -28.91 12.24 -65.00
C THR A 413 -28.82 11.43 -66.29
N ALA A 414 -27.72 10.71 -66.52
CA ALA A 414 -27.55 9.83 -67.67
C ALA A 414 -28.61 8.72 -67.71
N MET A 415 -28.97 8.16 -66.56
CA MET A 415 -30.02 7.15 -66.45
C MET A 415 -31.41 7.70 -66.82
N LYS A 416 -31.74 8.92 -66.38
CA LYS A 416 -32.98 9.60 -66.82
C LYS A 416 -33.02 9.81 -68.33
N GLN A 417 -31.90 10.25 -68.92
CA GLN A 417 -31.79 10.41 -70.37
C GLN A 417 -31.93 9.06 -71.08
N MET A 418 -31.32 7.98 -70.56
CA MET A 418 -31.42 6.64 -71.11
C MET A 418 -32.85 6.08 -71.07
N THR A 419 -33.60 6.32 -69.98
CA THR A 419 -35.02 5.96 -69.92
C THR A 419 -35.83 6.72 -70.98
N ALA A 420 -35.55 8.01 -71.16
CA ALA A 420 -36.24 8.82 -72.17
C ALA A 420 -35.94 8.31 -73.60
N THR A 421 -34.67 8.09 -73.95
CA THR A 421 -34.30 7.57 -75.27
C THR A 421 -34.79 6.15 -75.51
N ALA A 422 -34.80 5.27 -74.50
CA ALA A 422 -35.35 3.93 -74.64
C ALA A 422 -36.86 3.95 -74.96
N ARG A 423 -37.62 4.86 -74.33
CA ARG A 423 -39.04 5.09 -74.65
C ARG A 423 -39.23 5.68 -76.05
N GLU A 424 -38.41 6.63 -76.46
CA GLU A 424 -38.44 7.18 -77.82
C GLU A 424 -38.13 6.10 -78.87
N VAL A 425 -37.16 5.22 -78.64
CA VAL A 425 -36.85 4.09 -79.53
C VAL A 425 -38.04 3.14 -79.66
N ALA A 426 -38.71 2.81 -78.56
CA ALA A 426 -39.92 1.98 -78.60
C ALA A 426 -41.05 2.64 -79.40
N GLN A 427 -41.29 3.94 -79.18
CA GLN A 427 -42.28 4.71 -79.94
C GLN A 427 -41.92 4.81 -81.44
N HIS A 428 -40.64 4.99 -81.77
CA HIS A 428 -40.19 5.02 -83.15
C HIS A 428 -40.34 3.66 -83.84
N ALA A 429 -40.10 2.56 -83.13
CA ALA A 429 -40.34 1.22 -83.63
C ALA A 429 -41.84 0.97 -83.90
N GLU A 430 -42.73 1.43 -83.00
CA GLU A 430 -44.18 1.37 -83.21
C GLU A 430 -44.61 2.18 -84.44
N ALA A 431 -44.13 3.42 -84.57
CA ALA A 431 -44.40 4.27 -85.73
C ALA A 431 -43.88 3.65 -87.04
N ALA A 432 -42.69 3.05 -87.01
CA ALA A 432 -42.14 2.32 -88.16
C ALA A 432 -42.97 1.08 -88.49
N SER A 433 -43.55 0.40 -87.49
CA SER A 433 -44.45 -0.74 -87.67
C SER A 433 -45.76 -0.32 -88.34
N LEU A 434 -46.33 0.83 -87.97
CA LEU A 434 -47.50 1.41 -88.64
C LEU A 434 -47.19 1.74 -90.11
N ALA A 435 -46.05 2.39 -90.39
CA ALA A 435 -45.63 2.70 -91.76
C ALA A 435 -45.38 1.44 -92.59
N ALA A 436 -44.76 0.41 -92.00
CA ALA A 436 -44.55 -0.89 -92.65
C ALA A 436 -45.89 -1.57 -92.97
N ASN A 437 -46.86 -1.58 -92.04
CA ASN A 437 -48.20 -2.11 -92.31
C ASN A 437 -48.91 -1.39 -93.46
N GLN A 438 -48.77 -0.06 -93.56
CA GLN A 438 -49.30 0.71 -94.69
C GLN A 438 -48.62 0.33 -96.01
N ALA A 439 -47.30 0.14 -96.01
CA ALA A 439 -46.55 -0.31 -97.18
C ALA A 439 -46.92 -1.73 -97.63
N GLU A 440 -47.17 -2.65 -96.69
CA GLU A 440 -47.67 -4.00 -96.96
C GLU A 440 -49.04 -3.95 -97.64
N GLN A 441 -49.96 -3.12 -97.13
CA GLN A 441 -51.27 -2.93 -97.72
C GLN A 441 -51.17 -2.38 -99.15
N GLN A 442 -50.34 -1.35 -99.37
CA GLN A 442 -50.10 -0.79 -100.71
C GLN A 442 -49.49 -1.82 -101.67
N ALA A 443 -48.56 -2.66 -101.20
CA ALA A 443 -47.97 -3.72 -102.01
C ALA A 443 -49.01 -4.78 -102.42
N ARG A 444 -49.91 -5.17 -101.50
CA ARG A 444 -51.03 -6.08 -101.78
C ARG A 444 -52.04 -5.50 -102.76
N ASP A 445 -52.40 -4.24 -102.58
CA ASP A 445 -53.31 -3.54 -103.49
C ASP A 445 -52.68 -3.41 -104.89
N GLY A 446 -51.38 -3.14 -104.96
CA GLY A 446 -50.61 -3.15 -106.21
C GLY A 446 -50.58 -4.52 -106.88
N ASP A 447 -50.38 -5.60 -106.12
CA ASP A 447 -50.34 -6.98 -106.64
C ASP A 447 -51.71 -7.37 -107.23
N ARG A 448 -52.80 -6.96 -106.54
CA ARG A 448 -54.17 -7.13 -107.05
C ARG A 448 -54.40 -6.35 -108.34
N ALA A 449 -53.98 -5.08 -108.43
CA ALA A 449 -54.12 -4.29 -109.64
C ALA A 449 -53.33 -4.87 -110.83
N VAL A 450 -52.15 -5.44 -110.57
CA VAL A 450 -51.37 -6.17 -111.58
C VAL A 450 -52.09 -7.44 -112.03
N ALA A 451 -52.65 -8.22 -111.10
CA ALA A 451 -53.42 -9.43 -111.42
C ALA A 451 -54.66 -9.11 -112.27
N GLU A 452 -55.39 -8.05 -111.93
CA GLU A 452 -56.53 -7.55 -112.71
C GLU A 452 -56.09 -7.11 -114.12
N SER A 453 -54.97 -6.39 -114.24
CA SER A 453 -54.40 -5.96 -115.52
C SER A 453 -54.02 -7.16 -116.40
N ILE A 454 -53.41 -8.21 -115.82
CA ILE A 454 -53.12 -9.46 -116.54
C ILE A 454 -54.42 -10.09 -117.06
N GLY A 455 -55.47 -10.13 -116.24
CA GLY A 455 -56.78 -10.64 -116.65
C GLY A 455 -57.37 -9.89 -117.85
N GLN A 456 -57.31 -8.55 -117.84
CA GLN A 456 -57.76 -7.71 -118.95
C GLN A 456 -56.93 -7.91 -120.23
N ILE A 457 -55.60 -8.06 -120.12
CA ILE A 457 -54.73 -8.30 -121.28
C ILE A 457 -55.00 -9.70 -121.88
N VAL A 458 -55.30 -10.71 -121.05
CA VAL A 458 -55.69 -12.04 -121.53
C VAL A 458 -57.01 -11.98 -122.29
N GLN A 459 -58.00 -11.23 -121.81
CA GLN A 459 -59.24 -10.98 -122.54
C GLN A 459 -58.97 -10.26 -123.88
N LEU A 460 -58.08 -9.26 -123.88
CA LEU A 460 -57.67 -8.57 -125.11
C LEU A 460 -57.01 -9.55 -126.11
N GLU A 461 -56.17 -10.49 -125.66
CA GLU A 461 -55.57 -11.51 -126.55
C GLU A 461 -56.67 -12.37 -127.22
N GLN A 462 -57.73 -12.73 -126.48
CA GLN A 462 -58.87 -13.50 -127.01
C GLN A 462 -59.64 -12.70 -128.07
N GLU A 463 -59.98 -11.44 -127.81
CA GLU A 463 -60.65 -10.56 -128.78
C GLU A 463 -59.82 -10.38 -130.04
N MET A 464 -58.51 -10.17 -129.88
CA MET A 464 -57.58 -10.07 -131.00
C MET A 464 -57.49 -11.35 -131.85
N GLN A 465 -57.57 -12.51 -131.21
CA GLN A 465 -57.63 -13.80 -131.90
C GLN A 465 -58.92 -13.94 -132.72
N GLN A 466 -60.06 -13.49 -132.19
CA GLN A 466 -61.33 -13.45 -132.92
C GLN A 466 -61.27 -12.48 -134.11
N CYS A 467 -60.72 -11.27 -133.94
CA CYS A 467 -60.52 -10.33 -135.04
C CYS A 467 -59.60 -10.89 -136.13
N THR A 468 -58.54 -11.61 -135.75
CA THR A 468 -57.62 -12.25 -136.70
C THR A 468 -58.33 -13.33 -137.52
N ALA A 469 -59.18 -14.14 -136.88
CA ALA A 469 -60.01 -15.13 -137.56
C ALA A 469 -60.99 -14.47 -138.54
N ALA A 470 -61.69 -13.41 -138.11
CA ALA A 470 -62.61 -12.66 -138.96
C ALA A 470 -61.91 -12.04 -140.18
N MET A 471 -60.71 -11.48 -140.02
CA MET A 471 -59.90 -10.94 -141.13
C MET A 471 -59.44 -12.04 -142.09
N THR A 472 -59.13 -13.23 -141.57
CA THR A 472 -58.78 -14.40 -142.40
C THR A 472 -59.97 -14.85 -143.24
N THR A 473 -61.17 -14.91 -142.65
CA THR A 473 -62.41 -15.20 -143.38
C THR A 473 -62.70 -14.14 -144.43
N LEU A 474 -62.58 -12.84 -144.08
CA LEU A 474 -62.81 -11.74 -145.04
C LEU A 474 -61.83 -11.80 -146.22
N LYS A 475 -60.56 -12.16 -145.97
CA LYS A 475 -59.58 -12.40 -147.03
C LYS A 475 -60.01 -13.53 -147.95
N GLN A 476 -60.43 -14.68 -147.40
CA GLN A 476 -60.90 -15.82 -148.19
C GLN A 476 -62.16 -15.49 -149.02
N GLU A 477 -63.14 -14.79 -148.44
CA GLU A 477 -64.33 -14.35 -149.18
C GLU A 477 -63.98 -13.35 -150.28
N SER A 478 -63.02 -12.44 -150.04
CA SER A 478 -62.53 -11.51 -151.06
C SER A 478 -61.80 -12.23 -152.20
N GLU A 479 -61.04 -13.30 -151.92
CA GLU A 479 -60.41 -14.15 -152.93
C GLU A 479 -61.46 -14.89 -153.79
N LYS A 480 -62.53 -15.40 -153.17
CA LYS A 480 -63.66 -16.01 -153.91
C LYS A 480 -64.35 -15.00 -154.83
N ILE A 481 -64.59 -13.77 -154.35
CA ILE A 481 -65.17 -12.70 -155.18
C ILE A 481 -64.25 -12.41 -156.37
N GLY A 482 -62.93 -12.31 -156.15
CA GLY A 482 -61.95 -12.17 -157.23
C GLY A 482 -62.11 -13.25 -158.31
N GLY A 483 -62.21 -14.52 -157.90
CA GLY A 483 -62.45 -15.63 -158.83
C GLY A 483 -63.79 -15.55 -159.59
N VAL A 484 -64.86 -15.02 -158.98
CA VAL A 484 -66.13 -14.77 -159.67
C VAL A 484 -66.00 -13.64 -160.69
N LEU A 485 -65.27 -12.58 -160.36
CA LEU A 485 -65.01 -11.45 -161.26
C LEU A 485 -64.21 -11.89 -162.48
N ASP A 486 -63.21 -12.77 -162.34
CA ASP A 486 -62.47 -13.36 -163.46
C ASP A 486 -63.40 -14.09 -164.45
N VAL A 487 -64.39 -14.84 -163.92
CA VAL A 487 -65.40 -15.51 -164.76
C VAL A 487 -66.31 -14.48 -165.45
N ILE A 488 -66.76 -13.44 -164.75
CA ILE A 488 -67.59 -12.37 -165.34
C ILE A 488 -66.81 -11.63 -166.44
N LYS A 489 -65.55 -11.31 -166.21
CA LYS A 489 -64.66 -10.68 -167.19
C LYS A 489 -64.52 -11.55 -168.43
N SER A 490 -64.29 -12.85 -168.24
CA SER A 490 -64.23 -13.84 -169.33
C SER A 490 -65.54 -13.92 -170.12
N VAL A 491 -66.70 -14.00 -169.45
CA VAL A 491 -68.02 -14.03 -170.10
C VAL A 491 -68.30 -12.73 -170.84
N SER A 492 -67.94 -11.58 -170.25
CA SER A 492 -68.12 -10.27 -170.88
C SER A 492 -67.26 -10.13 -172.13
N LEU A 493 -65.99 -10.57 -172.09
CA LEU A 493 -65.10 -10.58 -173.24
C LEU A 493 -65.64 -11.50 -174.35
N GLN A 494 -66.16 -12.67 -173.98
CA GLN A 494 -66.78 -13.61 -174.92
C GLN A 494 -68.07 -13.03 -175.53
N THR A 495 -68.87 -12.32 -174.74
CA THR A 495 -70.10 -11.65 -175.18
C THR A 495 -69.78 -10.47 -176.11
N ASN A 496 -68.72 -9.70 -175.83
CA ASN A 496 -68.22 -8.63 -176.67
C ASN A 496 -67.78 -9.15 -178.05
N LEU A 497 -67.09 -10.30 -178.08
CA LEU A 497 -66.69 -10.98 -179.31
C LEU A 497 -67.89 -11.52 -180.11
N LEU A 498 -68.87 -12.14 -179.43
CA LEU A 498 -70.10 -12.61 -180.05
C LEU A 498 -70.90 -11.46 -180.66
N ALA A 499 -71.02 -10.34 -179.94
CA ALA A 499 -71.70 -9.13 -180.40
C ALA A 499 -70.99 -8.47 -181.58
N LEU A 500 -69.65 -8.45 -181.58
CA LEU A 500 -68.86 -7.99 -182.72
C LEU A 500 -69.13 -8.83 -183.97
N ASN A 501 -69.15 -10.16 -183.83
CA ASN A 501 -69.48 -11.07 -184.94
C ASN A 501 -70.91 -10.84 -185.45
N ALA A 502 -71.88 -10.63 -184.56
CA ALA A 502 -73.26 -10.31 -184.94
C ALA A 502 -73.38 -8.95 -185.65
N THR A 503 -72.62 -7.94 -185.23
CA THR A 503 -72.57 -6.61 -185.87
C THR A 503 -72.01 -6.71 -187.30
N ILE A 504 -70.95 -7.49 -187.48
CA ILE A 504 -70.35 -7.76 -188.80
C ILE A 504 -71.37 -8.44 -189.72
N GLU A 505 -72.09 -9.46 -189.25
CA GLU A 505 -73.06 -10.18 -190.08
C GLU A 505 -74.32 -9.35 -190.37
N ALA A 506 -74.73 -8.49 -189.43
CA ALA A 506 -75.82 -7.53 -189.64
C ALA A 506 -75.47 -6.45 -190.68
N ALA A 507 -74.23 -5.97 -190.72
CA ALA A 507 -73.74 -5.07 -191.77
C ALA A 507 -73.75 -5.76 -193.16
N ARG A 508 -73.53 -7.09 -193.19
CA ARG A 508 -73.53 -7.91 -194.40
C ARG A 508 -74.92 -8.12 -195.00
N ALA A 509 -75.96 -8.14 -194.16
CA ALA A 509 -77.37 -8.27 -194.58
C ALA A 509 -77.98 -6.95 -195.13
N GLY A 510 -77.21 -5.86 -195.18
CA GLY A 510 -77.63 -4.58 -195.75
C GLY A 510 -78.86 -3.97 -195.05
N GLU A 511 -79.80 -3.40 -195.81
CA GLU A 511 -80.99 -2.71 -195.27
C GLU A 511 -81.86 -3.60 -194.36
N ALA A 512 -81.90 -4.93 -194.57
CA ALA A 512 -82.67 -5.86 -193.73
C ALA A 512 -82.01 -6.12 -192.36
N GLY A 513 -80.68 -5.98 -192.25
CA GLY A 513 -79.91 -6.24 -191.03
C GLY A 513 -79.80 -5.05 -190.08
N ARG A 514 -80.31 -3.88 -190.48
CA ARG A 514 -80.10 -2.62 -189.77
C ARG A 514 -80.64 -2.64 -188.33
N GLY A 515 -81.76 -3.31 -188.08
CA GLY A 515 -82.29 -3.49 -186.72
C GLY A 515 -81.42 -4.42 -185.85
N PHE A 516 -80.86 -5.48 -186.44
CA PHE A 516 -79.96 -6.41 -185.75
C PHE A 516 -78.59 -5.78 -185.45
N ALA A 517 -78.08 -4.93 -186.34
CA ALA A 517 -76.82 -4.21 -186.12
C ALA A 517 -76.90 -3.31 -184.89
N VAL A 518 -78.01 -2.58 -184.71
CA VAL A 518 -78.24 -1.74 -183.53
C VAL A 518 -78.28 -2.56 -182.25
N VAL A 519 -78.96 -3.71 -182.25
CA VAL A 519 -78.99 -4.60 -181.07
C VAL A 519 -77.62 -5.20 -180.79
N ALA A 520 -76.86 -5.59 -181.82
CA ALA A 520 -75.53 -6.15 -181.65
C ALA A 520 -74.52 -5.10 -181.12
N ASP A 521 -74.56 -3.86 -181.61
CA ASP A 521 -73.75 -2.76 -181.06
C ASP A 521 -74.15 -2.41 -179.62
N GLU A 522 -75.44 -2.49 -179.27
CA GLU A 522 -75.90 -2.28 -177.89
C GLU A 522 -75.41 -3.39 -176.96
N VAL A 523 -75.46 -4.67 -177.39
CA VAL A 523 -74.90 -5.81 -176.63
C VAL A 523 -73.38 -5.67 -176.50
N ARG A 524 -72.69 -5.20 -177.55
CA ARG A 524 -71.24 -4.94 -177.53
C ARG A 524 -70.90 -3.85 -176.52
N SER A 525 -71.64 -2.75 -176.53
CA SER A 525 -71.49 -1.66 -175.57
C SER A 525 -71.76 -2.12 -174.14
N LEU A 526 -72.80 -2.95 -173.93
CA LEU A 526 -73.12 -3.53 -172.63
C LEU A 526 -72.01 -4.47 -172.11
N ALA A 527 -71.44 -5.31 -172.99
CA ALA A 527 -70.32 -6.18 -172.65
C ALA A 527 -69.02 -5.38 -172.37
N GLN A 528 -68.77 -4.29 -173.09
CA GLN A 528 -67.67 -3.38 -172.79
C GLN A 528 -67.87 -2.73 -171.41
N ARG A 529 -69.05 -2.16 -171.14
CA ARG A 529 -69.40 -1.55 -169.84
C ARG A 529 -69.34 -2.55 -168.68
N THR A 530 -69.75 -3.80 -168.91
CA THR A 530 -69.67 -4.88 -167.91
C THR A 530 -68.23 -5.24 -167.61
N GLN A 531 -67.35 -5.29 -168.62
CA GLN A 531 -65.93 -5.51 -168.43
C GLN A 531 -65.26 -4.35 -167.67
N ASP A 532 -65.52 -3.10 -168.08
CA ASP A 532 -64.97 -1.91 -167.41
C ASP A 532 -65.41 -1.86 -165.93
N SER A 533 -66.69 -2.19 -165.65
CA SER A 533 -67.20 -2.27 -164.27
C SER A 533 -66.57 -3.42 -163.48
N THR A 534 -66.27 -4.55 -164.15
CA THR A 534 -65.61 -5.70 -163.51
C THR A 534 -64.17 -5.37 -163.15
N GLU A 535 -63.44 -4.62 -163.99
CA GLU A 535 -62.09 -4.13 -163.67
C GLU A 535 -62.08 -3.13 -162.52
N GLU A 536 -63.09 -2.25 -162.44
CA GLU A 536 -63.24 -1.34 -161.30
C GLU A 536 -63.48 -2.10 -159.99
N ILE A 537 -64.37 -3.11 -160.00
CA ILE A 537 -64.61 -3.97 -158.83
C ILE A 537 -63.38 -4.81 -158.49
N GLU A 538 -62.64 -5.32 -159.48
CA GLU A 538 -61.37 -6.04 -159.29
C GLU A 538 -60.35 -5.16 -158.54
N GLY A 539 -60.25 -3.88 -158.92
CA GLY A 539 -59.44 -2.89 -158.21
C GLY A 539 -59.88 -2.69 -156.75
N LEU A 540 -61.19 -2.60 -156.49
CA LEU A 540 -61.74 -2.51 -155.13
C LEU A 540 -61.48 -3.77 -154.29
N VAL A 541 -61.60 -4.96 -154.89
CA VAL A 541 -61.31 -6.24 -154.23
C VAL A 541 -59.82 -6.37 -153.92
N SER A 542 -58.94 -5.96 -154.84
CA SER A 542 -57.49 -5.91 -154.61
C SER A 542 -57.13 -4.94 -153.48
N ALA A 543 -57.77 -3.77 -153.43
CA ALA A 543 -57.62 -2.83 -152.32
C ALA A 543 -58.11 -3.41 -150.98
N LEU A 544 -59.24 -4.14 -150.99
CA LEU A 544 -59.77 -4.83 -149.81
C LEU A 544 -58.84 -5.95 -149.33
N GLN A 545 -58.30 -6.77 -150.23
CA GLN A 545 -57.31 -7.81 -149.92
C GLN A 545 -56.04 -7.20 -149.32
N ASN A 546 -55.52 -6.13 -149.91
CA ASN A 546 -54.37 -5.41 -149.35
C ASN A 546 -54.68 -4.80 -147.98
N GLY A 547 -55.87 -4.21 -147.80
CA GLY A 547 -56.34 -3.66 -146.54
C GLY A 547 -56.46 -4.71 -145.44
N THR A 548 -57.07 -5.86 -145.72
CA THR A 548 -57.20 -6.98 -144.77
C THR A 548 -55.84 -7.56 -144.38
N GLN A 549 -54.90 -7.69 -145.33
CA GLN A 549 -53.53 -8.12 -145.07
C GLN A 549 -52.79 -7.16 -144.12
N GLN A 550 -52.94 -5.84 -144.32
CA GLN A 550 -52.35 -4.83 -143.42
C GLN A 550 -52.96 -4.89 -142.01
N VAL A 551 -54.28 -5.08 -141.89
CA VAL A 551 -54.95 -5.23 -140.59
C VAL A 551 -54.47 -6.50 -139.89
N ALA A 552 -54.34 -7.62 -140.60
CA ALA A 552 -53.83 -8.87 -140.05
C ALA A 552 -52.39 -8.73 -139.48
N GLN A 553 -51.50 -8.03 -140.19
CA GLN A 553 -50.15 -7.74 -139.68
C GLN A 553 -50.16 -6.86 -138.42
N ARG A 554 -51.05 -5.85 -138.35
CA ARG A 554 -51.21 -5.00 -137.16
C ARG A 554 -51.77 -5.78 -135.96
N LEU A 555 -52.70 -6.70 -136.20
CA LEU A 555 -53.22 -7.61 -135.18
C LEU A 555 -52.13 -8.55 -134.67
N ASP A 556 -51.30 -9.12 -135.53
CA ASP A 556 -50.20 -9.99 -135.10
C ASP A 556 -49.16 -9.23 -134.24
N LYS A 557 -48.75 -8.04 -134.69
CA LYS A 557 -47.87 -7.16 -133.89
C LYS A 557 -48.48 -6.82 -132.53
N SER A 558 -49.77 -6.51 -132.51
CA SER A 558 -50.47 -6.14 -131.28
C SER A 558 -50.61 -7.34 -130.33
N ARG A 559 -50.72 -8.57 -130.83
CA ARG A 559 -50.66 -9.81 -130.01
C ARG A 559 -49.28 -9.97 -129.39
N GLY A 560 -48.21 -9.71 -130.14
CA GLY A 560 -46.83 -9.69 -129.62
C GLY A 560 -46.65 -8.68 -128.48
N LEU A 561 -47.20 -7.47 -128.64
CA LEU A 561 -47.20 -6.43 -127.59
C LEU A 561 -47.99 -6.88 -126.35
N SER A 562 -49.18 -7.46 -126.51
CA SER A 562 -49.97 -7.97 -125.38
C SER A 562 -49.22 -9.05 -124.59
N ARG A 563 -48.53 -9.98 -125.25
CA ARG A 563 -47.69 -10.98 -124.56
C ARG A 563 -46.56 -10.36 -123.77
N SER A 564 -45.86 -9.38 -124.35
CA SER A 564 -44.81 -8.63 -123.65
C SER A 564 -45.37 -7.86 -122.44
N SER A 565 -46.57 -7.29 -122.56
CA SER A 565 -47.26 -6.62 -121.45
C SER A 565 -47.62 -7.59 -120.31
N VAL A 566 -48.05 -8.82 -120.62
CA VAL A 566 -48.28 -9.87 -119.60
C VAL A 566 -46.98 -10.23 -118.89
N GLU A 567 -45.90 -10.45 -119.62
CA GLU A 567 -44.58 -10.78 -119.04
C GLU A 567 -44.08 -9.65 -118.12
N SER A 568 -44.16 -8.40 -118.60
CA SER A 568 -43.77 -7.23 -117.81
C SER A 568 -44.62 -7.09 -116.55
N SER A 569 -45.95 -7.31 -116.66
CA SER A 569 -46.86 -7.27 -115.51
C SER A 569 -46.55 -8.37 -114.50
N ARG A 570 -46.27 -9.60 -114.94
CA ARG A 570 -45.84 -10.70 -114.05
C ARG A 570 -44.55 -10.38 -113.32
N ARG A 571 -43.58 -9.75 -114.00
CA ARG A 571 -42.33 -9.31 -113.38
C ARG A 571 -42.58 -8.23 -112.32
N SER A 572 -43.47 -7.28 -112.58
CA SER A 572 -43.90 -6.29 -111.58
C SER A 572 -44.58 -6.94 -110.37
N GLY A 573 -45.49 -7.89 -110.58
CA GLY A 573 -46.12 -8.66 -109.49
C GLY A 573 -45.10 -9.38 -108.61
N SER A 574 -44.11 -10.06 -109.23
CA SER A 574 -43.03 -10.70 -108.48
C SER A 574 -42.20 -9.71 -107.63
N LYS A 575 -41.99 -8.47 -108.11
CA LYS A 575 -41.33 -7.43 -107.32
C LYS A 575 -42.19 -6.96 -106.15
N LEU A 576 -43.50 -6.83 -106.34
CA LEU A 576 -44.45 -6.50 -105.25
C LEU A 576 -44.50 -7.60 -104.19
N THR A 577 -44.50 -8.87 -104.59
CA THR A 577 -44.34 -10.00 -103.65
C THR A 577 -43.02 -9.93 -102.88
N GLY A 578 -41.93 -9.53 -103.55
CA GLY A 578 -40.63 -9.30 -102.90
C GLY A 578 -40.67 -8.19 -101.86
N ILE A 579 -41.32 -7.06 -102.18
CA ILE A 579 -41.54 -5.94 -101.25
C ILE A 579 -42.33 -6.40 -100.03
N SER A 580 -43.44 -7.11 -100.22
CA SER A 580 -44.27 -7.63 -99.11
C SER A 580 -43.47 -8.52 -98.14
N ARG A 581 -42.59 -9.38 -98.66
CA ARG A 581 -41.70 -10.19 -97.82
C ARG A 581 -40.72 -9.34 -97.02
N SER A 582 -40.11 -8.33 -97.64
CA SER A 582 -39.20 -7.41 -96.95
C SER A 582 -39.91 -6.58 -95.89
N VAL A 583 -41.13 -6.12 -96.17
CA VAL A 583 -41.95 -5.37 -95.20
C VAL A 583 -42.36 -6.26 -94.02
N SER A 584 -42.73 -7.52 -94.26
CA SER A 584 -42.99 -8.49 -93.19
C SER A 584 -41.78 -8.70 -92.27
N GLN A 585 -40.57 -8.72 -92.82
CA GLN A 585 -39.34 -8.78 -92.02
C GLN A 585 -39.12 -7.50 -91.20
N ILE A 586 -39.41 -6.32 -91.77
CA ILE A 586 -39.34 -5.04 -91.06
C ILE A 586 -40.31 -5.01 -89.88
N LEU A 587 -41.55 -5.51 -90.06
CA LEU A 587 -42.53 -5.63 -88.96
C LEU A 587 -41.98 -6.47 -87.80
N GLY A 588 -41.40 -7.64 -88.10
CA GLY A 588 -40.78 -8.48 -87.07
C GLY A 588 -39.57 -7.84 -86.38
N MET A 589 -38.75 -7.08 -87.12
CA MET A 589 -37.65 -6.30 -86.52
C MET A 589 -38.17 -5.19 -85.61
N ASN A 590 -39.21 -4.47 -86.01
CA ASN A 590 -39.76 -3.38 -85.19
C ASN A 590 -40.38 -3.90 -83.89
N GLU A 591 -41.03 -5.07 -83.91
CA GLU A 591 -41.53 -5.72 -82.70
C GLU A 591 -40.39 -6.05 -81.71
N GLN A 592 -39.27 -6.58 -82.22
CA GLN A 592 -38.08 -6.84 -81.40
C GLN A 592 -37.43 -5.55 -80.87
N ILE A 593 -37.37 -4.49 -81.67
CA ILE A 593 -36.81 -3.19 -81.25
C ILE A 593 -37.69 -2.55 -80.18
N ALA A 594 -39.02 -2.61 -80.32
CA ALA A 594 -39.95 -2.10 -79.32
C ALA A 594 -39.79 -2.84 -77.99
N ALA A 595 -39.77 -4.18 -78.01
CA ALA A 595 -39.54 -5.00 -76.82
C ALA A 595 -38.18 -4.72 -76.17
N ALA A 596 -37.13 -4.55 -76.97
CA ALA A 596 -35.80 -4.20 -76.48
C ALA A 596 -35.77 -2.80 -75.83
N GLY A 597 -36.48 -1.82 -76.42
CA GLY A 597 -36.64 -0.48 -75.87
C GLY A 597 -37.37 -0.46 -74.52
N GLU A 598 -38.46 -1.21 -74.39
CA GLU A 598 -39.16 -1.38 -73.10
C GLU A 598 -38.26 -2.03 -72.05
N GLN A 599 -37.55 -3.10 -72.41
CA GLN A 599 -36.63 -3.78 -71.50
C GLN A 599 -35.49 -2.85 -71.07
N GLN A 600 -34.92 -2.05 -71.98
CA GLN A 600 -33.93 -1.04 -71.64
C GLN A 600 -34.48 0.02 -70.69
N SER A 601 -35.72 0.47 -70.88
CA SER A 601 -36.38 1.42 -69.97
C SER A 601 -36.50 0.83 -68.54
N ILE A 602 -36.89 -0.43 -68.41
CA ILE A 602 -37.02 -1.11 -67.11
C ILE A 602 -35.65 -1.24 -66.42
N VAL A 603 -34.63 -1.69 -67.16
CA VAL A 603 -33.26 -1.79 -66.64
C VAL A 603 -32.72 -0.42 -66.23
N ALA A 604 -33.03 0.62 -67.01
CA ALA A 604 -32.62 1.98 -66.70
C ALA A 604 -33.26 2.50 -65.40
N GLU A 605 -34.56 2.24 -65.18
CA GLU A 605 -35.23 2.58 -63.93
C GLU A 605 -34.68 1.78 -62.73
N GLN A 606 -34.32 0.51 -62.93
CA GLN A 606 -33.69 -0.29 -61.89
C GLN A 606 -32.30 0.26 -61.49
N ILE A 607 -31.45 0.56 -62.47
CA ILE A 607 -30.13 1.16 -62.21
C ILE A 607 -30.31 2.54 -61.55
N SER A 608 -31.28 3.35 -61.98
CA SER A 608 -31.59 4.64 -61.35
C SER A 608 -31.93 4.48 -59.86
N ARG A 609 -32.73 3.47 -59.49
CA ARG A 609 -32.99 3.13 -58.08
C ARG A 609 -31.73 2.70 -57.33
N SER A 610 -30.89 1.86 -57.92
CA SER A 610 -29.61 1.46 -57.32
C SER A 610 -28.68 2.65 -57.10
N VAL A 611 -28.64 3.60 -58.04
CA VAL A 611 -27.82 4.82 -57.94
C VAL A 611 -28.28 5.70 -56.78
N LEU A 612 -29.60 5.84 -56.57
CA LEU A 612 -30.15 6.52 -55.39
C LEU A 612 -29.75 5.82 -54.08
N GLN A 613 -29.77 4.49 -54.04
CA GLN A 613 -29.32 3.74 -52.87
C GLN A 613 -27.82 3.97 -52.58
N VAL A 614 -26.98 4.01 -53.61
CA VAL A 614 -25.54 4.33 -53.46
C VAL A 614 -25.35 5.76 -52.97
N ARG A 615 -26.21 6.71 -53.40
CA ARG A 615 -26.20 8.09 -52.90
C ARG A 615 -26.47 8.14 -51.40
N ASP A 616 -27.49 7.44 -50.95
CA ASP A 616 -27.89 7.42 -49.53
C ASP A 616 -26.80 6.74 -48.67
N MET A 617 -26.19 5.66 -49.18
CA MET A 617 -25.01 5.04 -48.55
C MET A 617 -23.81 6.00 -48.48
N SER A 618 -23.59 6.81 -49.51
CA SER A 618 -22.52 7.81 -49.53
C SER A 618 -22.77 8.90 -48.48
N GLN A 619 -24.02 9.35 -48.31
CA GLN A 619 -24.40 10.28 -47.24
C GLN A 619 -24.18 9.68 -45.85
N GLN A 620 -24.57 8.42 -45.64
CA GLN A 620 -24.31 7.72 -44.38
C GLN A 620 -22.80 7.63 -44.09
N THR A 621 -22.00 7.33 -45.13
CA THR A 621 -20.54 7.26 -45.00
C THR A 621 -19.94 8.64 -44.65
N ALA A 622 -20.49 9.73 -45.19
CA ALA A 622 -20.08 11.09 -44.84
C ALA A 622 -20.30 11.37 -43.35
N HIS A 623 -21.49 11.01 -42.83
CA HIS A 623 -21.81 11.15 -41.41
C HIS A 623 -20.85 10.33 -40.53
N THR A 624 -20.58 9.08 -40.89
CA THR A 624 -19.60 8.24 -40.18
C THR A 624 -18.20 8.85 -40.20
N CYS A 625 -17.81 9.52 -41.29
CA CYS A 625 -16.54 10.25 -41.35
C CYS A 625 -16.52 11.40 -40.33
N ASP A 626 -17.59 12.20 -40.23
CA ASP A 626 -17.67 13.28 -39.26
C ASP A 626 -17.56 12.78 -37.81
N GLU A 627 -18.25 11.68 -37.48
CA GLU A 627 -18.15 11.02 -36.17
C GLU A 627 -16.74 10.49 -35.90
N THR A 628 -16.11 9.86 -36.89
CA THR A 628 -14.75 9.30 -36.78
C THR A 628 -13.71 10.41 -36.61
N ALA A 629 -13.90 11.55 -37.27
CA ALA A 629 -13.04 12.73 -37.13
C ALA A 629 -13.15 13.31 -35.71
N ALA A 630 -14.38 13.45 -35.19
CA ALA A 630 -14.60 13.91 -33.82
C ALA A 630 -13.99 12.96 -32.78
N ALA A 631 -14.16 11.64 -32.94
CA ALA A 631 -13.57 10.63 -32.07
C ALA A 631 -12.02 10.64 -32.13
N SER A 632 -11.45 10.83 -33.32
CA SER A 632 -9.99 10.97 -33.51
C SER A 632 -9.45 12.20 -32.79
N LEU A 633 -10.17 13.33 -32.85
CA LEU A 633 -9.81 14.55 -32.12
C LEU A 633 -9.84 14.31 -30.61
N GLN A 634 -10.89 13.65 -30.10
CA GLN A 634 -10.99 13.28 -28.68
C GLN A 634 -9.86 12.34 -28.24
N LEU A 635 -9.50 11.34 -29.06
CA LEU A 635 -8.35 10.44 -28.79
C LEU A 635 -7.04 11.21 -28.75
N SER A 636 -6.85 12.18 -29.66
CA SER A 636 -5.67 13.05 -29.66
C SER A 636 -5.59 13.90 -28.38
N GLN A 637 -6.72 14.49 -27.96
CA GLN A 637 -6.81 15.27 -26.72
C GLN A 637 -6.56 14.41 -25.48
N LEU A 638 -7.15 13.21 -25.42
CA LEU A 638 -6.95 12.27 -24.32
C LEU A 638 -5.50 11.78 -24.27
N GLY A 639 -4.90 11.47 -25.41
CA GLY A 639 -3.48 11.14 -25.52
C GLY A 639 -2.60 12.27 -25.00
N ALA A 640 -2.87 13.52 -25.37
CA ALA A 640 -2.15 14.69 -24.87
C ALA A 640 -2.38 14.95 -23.37
N GLN A 641 -3.57 14.64 -22.85
CA GLN A 641 -3.84 14.73 -21.41
C GLN A 641 -3.10 13.65 -20.62
N LEU A 642 -3.09 12.41 -21.09
CA LEU A 642 -2.32 11.32 -20.48
C LEU A 642 -0.82 11.60 -20.54
N GLN A 643 -0.32 12.13 -21.66
CA GLN A 643 1.06 12.57 -21.80
C GLN A 643 1.43 13.63 -20.74
N ARG A 644 0.59 14.65 -20.53
CA ARG A 644 0.78 15.64 -19.46
C ARG A 644 0.76 15.04 -18.06
N LEU A 645 -0.09 14.03 -17.81
CA LEU A 645 -0.13 13.33 -16.53
C LEU A 645 1.15 12.51 -16.29
N VAL A 646 1.68 11.89 -17.34
CA VAL A 646 2.96 11.16 -17.32
C VAL A 646 4.14 12.11 -17.14
N GLU A 647 4.14 13.28 -17.77
CA GLU A 647 5.18 14.32 -17.64
C GLU A 647 5.31 14.88 -16.21
N ARG A 648 4.28 14.74 -15.38
CA ARG A 648 4.36 15.06 -13.95
C ARG A 648 5.32 14.14 -13.20
N PHE A 649 5.54 12.93 -13.71
CA PHE A 649 6.52 12.01 -13.18
C PHE A 649 7.88 12.27 -13.81
N LYS A 650 8.88 12.55 -12.97
CA LYS A 650 10.26 12.70 -13.38
C LYS A 650 10.91 11.32 -13.38
N VAL A 651 11.14 10.76 -14.57
CA VAL A 651 11.66 9.41 -14.78
C VAL A 651 13.17 9.38 -14.89
#